data_AF-E6LN11-F1
#
_entry.id   AF-E6LN11-F1
#
_cell.length_a   1.000
_cell.length_b   1.000
_cell.length_c   1.000
_cell.angle_alpha   90.00
_cell.angle_beta   90.00
_cell.angle_gamma   90.00
#
_symmetry.space_group_name_H-M   'P 1'
#
loop_
_entity.id
_entity.type
_entity.pdbx_description
1 polymer ?
#
loop_
_entity_poly.entity_id
_entity_poly.type
_entity_poly.pdbx_seq_one_letter_code
_entity_poly.pdbx_strand_id
1 'polypeptide(L)'
;MVGPRYSKELNVKTGTYSNLSFMLKKDGIAERLQDISSQMKDCIRKLLSFDSYDQDEEDLILADSRKRITDIVEQLQTDSIILDSGSCDKNKLIQILKNIKECEQNLIKIFEVEKKRFEEKNGIGTYNNKSWRGFMASYMCTFPTQYLDELCDGISILPLIARLFDISLINNAGNRAIIITGKGGIGKTHLLCDIVHDSIDKGIPAVLLLGDMFKGKDTVDNVIINWFQKGETIENFFAWLNEYGKQNNVYVPICIDAINEVDDTSYWNSNLPLIIVKAEAYSNIKIIVSCRSIYLEEYLDEEKIEEMLQISHSGFDEMEVEVLGSFCEYYGVNINYDTTCIPEFMNPLFLKMLCEIAIGKEDKTVVVEDIQTLMEEFFDIKNKIISKNYLEYFSVKDKIVSLALSAVTQFMADNDRYSMTWFELRTVISKVLDDFGIKEKAAGFIKLLISENLLREADEKGTEITFAYQKFYEYLYAQKYADIEVEKIVEAVEDKKITLGTLEMIQILFLQNTKEEFISRIDDRIHGEVVETFMSGLYWRNANEINEKTIAEIEKLLSSSNESDIRRVILGLIAISTKNGCAINAYYIHKKLSNMPSYRRDFILSLFLLKQYDQVKIISDTCERAIALKHPTFAADSILLWKTILCWGTGSNDIKLRDKASKGLTNLFRLYPLDMLTVINMFKDINDDYIHERIWQAVYSSLVILEEQAYVMSILEYIKNSIISCDIWPQNVLIRDYLRNIFEYAYYKGWCTEKEVILARPPYKSKKHEVNNKFALQFKERFSSLFWNCQESDFAIYTIPLEVENYGVTKKDVGIMIFEDIVKSGYELCINYDKGIDYTYGSLRSRDEQVERIGKKYQKIYLYRELGNIYDNYKYSPRFRYSDIELVCPEQGNSLRNIDLTVIPQFNNFIGTKLVYPFYRYRKWDDTTWFENNDVERYIPRLIQYIYEGEEYYMLQGYLSSKEVGKKEFREVWMQVRAYLYFKDKKDDLLKWFDKKDFEGRWMPEGFGQLYEC
;
A
#
# COMPACT_ATOMS: atom_id res chain seq x y z
N MET A 1 -12.44 30.21 1.74
CA MET A 1 -11.55 31.15 1.00
C MET A 1 -10.55 30.41 0.13
N VAL A 2 -9.92 29.33 0.61
CA VAL A 2 -8.91 28.55 -0.15
C VAL A 2 -9.51 27.41 -1.02
N GLY A 3 -10.78 27.05 -0.81
CA GLY A 3 -11.33 25.78 -1.34
C GLY A 3 -10.79 24.58 -0.53
N PRO A 4 -11.51 23.45 -0.46
CA PRO A 4 -10.98 22.27 0.22
C PRO A 4 -9.84 21.66 -0.61
N ARG A 5 -8.73 21.30 0.04
CA ARG A 5 -7.80 20.31 -0.55
C ARG A 5 -8.50 18.95 -0.57
N TYR A 6 -9.09 18.60 0.59
CA TYR A 6 -9.96 17.45 0.88
C TYR A 6 -10.82 17.74 2.14
N SER A 7 -11.83 16.91 2.43
CA SER A 7 -12.69 17.03 3.63
C SER A 7 -11.94 16.71 4.94
N LYS A 8 -12.61 16.88 6.10
CA LYS A 8 -12.08 16.61 7.46
C LYS A 8 -11.44 15.21 7.64
N GLU A 9 -11.77 14.26 6.77
CA GLU A 9 -11.33 12.86 6.82
C GLU A 9 -10.05 12.58 6.02
N LEU A 10 -9.57 13.54 5.21
CA LEU A 10 -8.62 13.28 4.10
C LEU A 10 -7.38 14.18 4.10
N ASN A 11 -7.03 14.77 5.24
CA ASN A 11 -5.87 15.66 5.34
C ASN A 11 -4.55 14.86 5.26
N VAL A 12 -3.99 14.73 4.07
CA VAL A 12 -2.70 14.05 3.83
C VAL A 12 -1.54 14.93 4.32
N LYS A 13 -0.85 14.47 5.35
CA LYS A 13 0.30 15.15 5.97
C LYS A 13 1.55 14.96 5.10
N THR A 14 2.02 16.03 4.47
CA THR A 14 3.26 16.03 3.67
C THR A 14 4.53 15.96 4.53
N GLY A 15 5.69 15.60 3.97
CA GLY A 15 6.97 15.67 4.69
C GLY A 15 7.26 17.07 5.27
N THR A 16 6.90 18.12 4.53
CA THR A 16 6.99 19.51 5.01
C THR A 16 6.04 19.77 6.19
N TYR A 17 4.84 19.19 6.19
CA TYR A 17 3.93 19.24 7.34
C TYR A 17 4.57 18.59 8.57
N SER A 18 5.17 17.41 8.42
CA SER A 18 5.85 16.72 9.51
C SER A 18 6.99 17.56 10.10
N ASN A 19 7.79 18.20 9.24
CA ASN A 19 8.87 19.11 9.67
C ASN A 19 8.33 20.33 10.43
N LEU A 20 7.32 21.02 9.90
CA LEU A 20 6.72 22.18 10.57
C LEU A 20 6.02 21.80 11.87
N SER A 21 5.30 20.67 11.89
CA SER A 21 4.65 20.14 13.09
C SER A 21 5.69 19.81 14.17
N PHE A 22 6.82 19.21 13.78
CA PHE A 22 7.96 18.99 14.67
C PHE A 22 8.51 20.30 15.24
N MET A 23 8.70 21.32 14.41
CA MET A 23 9.21 22.64 14.82
C MET A 23 8.26 23.46 15.70
N LEU A 24 6.97 23.13 15.71
CA LEU A 24 5.95 23.78 16.55
C LEU A 24 5.81 23.12 17.93
N LYS A 25 6.46 21.98 18.16
CA LYS A 25 6.60 21.35 19.47
C LYS A 25 7.84 21.86 20.19
N LYS A 26 7.71 22.30 21.45
CA LYS A 26 8.87 22.74 22.26
C LYS A 26 9.76 21.59 22.72
N ASP A 27 9.15 20.43 22.96
CA ASP A 27 9.79 19.19 23.36
C ASP A 27 10.19 18.30 22.17
N GLY A 28 9.84 18.67 20.93
CA GLY A 28 10.09 17.85 19.75
C GLY A 28 11.56 17.41 19.59
N ILE A 29 12.53 18.32 19.82
CA ILE A 29 13.96 17.98 19.79
C ILE A 29 14.29 16.95 20.87
N ALA A 30 13.81 17.15 22.09
CA ALA A 30 14.06 16.23 23.20
C ALA A 30 13.43 14.86 22.93
N GLU A 31 12.18 14.81 22.45
CA GLU A 31 11.50 13.58 22.02
C GLU A 31 12.30 12.83 20.96
N ARG A 32 12.81 13.54 19.93
CA ARG A 32 13.59 12.95 18.84
C ARG A 32 14.95 12.43 19.31
N LEU A 33 15.68 13.18 20.14
CA LEU A 33 16.95 12.72 20.70
C LEU A 33 16.75 11.52 21.63
N GLN A 34 15.63 11.48 22.37
CA GLN A 34 15.26 10.35 23.20
C GLN A 34 14.89 9.11 22.37
N ASP A 35 14.17 9.27 21.26
CA ASP A 35 13.88 8.18 20.31
C ASP A 35 15.17 7.61 19.70
N ILE A 36 16.06 8.48 19.22
CA ILE A 36 17.40 8.09 18.74
C ILE A 36 18.16 7.32 19.83
N SER A 37 18.22 7.84 21.06
CA SER A 37 18.88 7.16 22.18
C SER A 37 18.24 5.80 22.49
N SER A 38 16.90 5.71 22.45
CA SER A 38 16.18 4.45 22.68
C SER A 38 16.57 3.41 21.63
N GLN A 39 16.59 3.78 20.35
CA GLN A 39 17.00 2.88 19.27
C GLN A 39 18.47 2.48 19.36
N MET A 40 19.35 3.40 19.79
CA MET A 40 20.75 3.07 20.09
C MET A 40 20.87 2.06 21.23
N LYS A 41 20.09 2.24 22.32
CA LYS A 41 20.03 1.28 23.43
C LYS A 41 19.49 -0.08 22.99
N ASP A 42 18.54 -0.11 22.06
CA ASP A 42 18.05 -1.35 21.46
C ASP A 42 19.14 -2.03 20.62
N CYS A 43 19.88 -1.28 19.78
CA CYS A 43 21.03 -1.78 19.04
C CYS A 43 22.10 -2.36 19.99
N ILE A 44 22.45 -1.62 21.05
CA ILE A 44 23.38 -2.07 22.10
C ILE A 44 22.90 -3.39 22.73
N ARG A 45 21.61 -3.50 23.04
CA ARG A 45 21.04 -4.73 23.61
C ARG A 45 21.22 -5.94 22.68
N LYS A 46 21.05 -5.77 21.37
CA LYS A 46 21.26 -6.83 20.37
C LYS A 46 22.74 -7.16 20.14
N LEU A 47 23.63 -6.18 20.24
CA LEU A 47 25.07 -6.43 20.17
C LEU A 47 25.60 -7.12 21.44
N LEU A 48 25.01 -6.82 22.60
CA LEU A 48 25.30 -7.53 23.84
C LEU A 48 24.72 -8.95 23.85
N SER A 49 23.54 -9.17 23.24
CA SER A 49 23.03 -10.54 23.06
C SER A 49 23.97 -11.35 22.19
N PHE A 50 24.51 -10.79 21.09
CA PHE A 50 25.56 -11.41 20.29
C PHE A 50 26.77 -11.84 21.14
N ASP A 51 27.29 -10.97 21.98
CA ASP A 51 28.46 -11.27 22.83
C ASP A 51 28.13 -12.29 23.94
N SER A 52 26.86 -12.39 24.34
CA SER A 52 26.40 -13.37 25.34
C SER A 52 26.43 -14.82 24.86
N TYR A 53 26.52 -15.06 23.54
CA TYR A 53 26.79 -16.38 22.97
C TYR A 53 28.31 -16.69 23.02
N ASP A 54 28.94 -16.59 24.19
CA ASP A 54 29.38 -17.74 24.98
C ASP A 54 30.34 -17.38 26.12
N GLN A 55 30.10 -17.96 27.30
CA GLN A 55 31.11 -18.17 28.34
C GLN A 55 31.47 -19.67 28.48
N ASP A 56 30.80 -20.60 27.77
CA ASP A 56 30.94 -22.07 27.91
C ASP A 56 31.28 -22.84 26.59
N GLU A 57 31.03 -22.30 25.38
CA GLU A 57 31.55 -22.76 24.07
C GLU A 57 32.56 -21.75 23.48
N GLU A 58 33.82 -21.82 23.93
CA GLU A 58 34.92 -20.88 23.58
C GLU A 58 35.21 -20.72 22.06
N ASP A 59 34.62 -21.56 21.18
CA ASP A 59 34.91 -21.59 19.74
C ASP A 59 33.86 -20.91 18.84
N LEU A 60 32.69 -20.50 19.35
CA LEU A 60 31.56 -20.06 18.51
C LEU A 60 31.86 -18.75 17.75
N ILE A 61 32.37 -17.73 18.45
CA ILE A 61 32.63 -16.37 17.93
C ILE A 61 34.12 -16.04 18.09
N LEU A 62 34.76 -15.41 17.09
CA LEU A 62 36.16 -15.02 17.21
C LEU A 62 36.37 -14.01 18.35
N ALA A 63 37.43 -14.20 19.13
CA ALA A 63 37.84 -13.24 20.15
C ALA A 63 38.06 -11.82 19.59
N ASP A 64 38.58 -11.70 18.36
CA ASP A 64 38.73 -10.40 17.69
C ASP A 64 37.37 -9.75 17.36
N SER A 65 36.41 -10.54 16.87
CA SER A 65 35.04 -10.07 16.60
C SER A 65 34.36 -9.58 17.87
N ARG A 66 34.47 -10.32 18.99
CA ARG A 66 33.94 -9.92 20.30
C ARG A 66 34.55 -8.59 20.74
N LYS A 67 35.88 -8.50 20.75
CA LYS A 67 36.59 -7.28 21.14
C LYS A 67 36.13 -6.06 20.34
N ARG A 68 36.05 -6.20 19.02
CA ARG A 68 35.60 -5.12 18.13
C ARG A 68 34.13 -4.75 18.35
N ILE A 69 33.27 -5.70 18.71
CA ILE A 69 31.87 -5.41 19.08
C ILE A 69 31.81 -4.71 20.44
N THR A 70 32.61 -5.12 21.42
CA THR A 70 32.71 -4.42 22.72
C THR A 70 33.13 -2.96 22.50
N ASP A 71 34.15 -2.71 21.69
CA ASP A 71 34.60 -1.35 21.35
C ASP A 71 33.45 -0.52 20.71
N ILE A 72 32.65 -1.13 19.82
CA ILE A 72 31.48 -0.48 19.20
C ILE A 72 30.37 -0.22 20.22
N VAL A 73 30.09 -1.17 21.12
CA VAL A 73 29.10 -1.01 22.18
C VAL A 73 29.48 0.12 23.13
N GLU A 74 30.74 0.21 23.54
CA GLU A 74 31.25 1.31 24.38
C GLU A 74 31.10 2.68 23.68
N GLN A 75 31.38 2.74 22.37
CA GLN A 75 31.18 3.95 21.58
C GLN A 75 29.70 4.35 21.51
N LEU A 76 28.80 3.41 21.22
CA LEU A 76 27.35 3.68 21.16
C LEU A 76 26.77 4.07 22.51
N GLN A 77 27.26 3.49 23.62
CA GLN A 77 26.87 3.86 24.98
C GLN A 77 27.29 5.31 25.29
N THR A 78 28.52 5.67 24.94
CA THR A 78 29.03 7.03 25.10
C THR A 78 28.17 8.03 24.33
N ASP A 79 27.87 7.72 23.06
CA ASP A 79 27.04 8.57 22.21
C ASP A 79 25.59 8.67 22.74
N SER A 80 25.01 7.57 23.24
CA SER A 80 23.68 7.58 23.86
C SER A 80 23.61 8.46 25.11
N ILE A 81 24.63 8.46 25.97
CA ILE A 81 24.68 9.29 27.18
C ILE A 81 24.70 10.77 26.81
N ILE A 82 25.42 11.12 25.73
CA ILE A 82 25.46 12.50 25.22
C ILE A 82 24.06 12.93 24.75
N LEU A 83 23.31 12.05 24.06
CA LEU A 83 21.95 12.34 23.60
C LEU A 83 20.96 12.48 24.78
N ASP A 84 21.04 11.59 25.77
CA ASP A 84 20.20 11.63 26.99
C ASP A 84 20.40 12.92 27.79
N SER A 85 21.56 13.55 27.70
CA SER A 85 21.84 14.84 28.35
C SER A 85 21.11 16.04 27.72
N GLY A 86 20.41 15.83 26.58
CA GLY A 86 19.70 16.88 25.85
C GLY A 86 20.62 17.87 25.12
N SER A 87 21.91 17.53 24.94
CA SER A 87 22.89 18.43 24.32
C SER A 87 22.66 18.53 22.81
N CYS A 88 22.26 19.72 22.33
CA CYS A 88 21.97 19.99 20.92
C CYS A 88 23.15 20.63 20.15
N ASP A 89 24.39 20.34 20.55
CA ASP A 89 25.58 20.88 19.86
C ASP A 89 25.74 20.22 18.48
N LYS A 90 25.59 21.02 17.42
CA LYS A 90 25.71 20.60 16.01
C LYS A 90 26.97 19.77 15.74
N ASN A 91 28.11 20.16 16.28
CA ASN A 91 29.37 19.45 16.04
C ASN A 91 29.37 18.05 16.69
N LYS A 92 28.75 17.92 17.87
CA LYS A 92 28.58 16.62 18.54
C LYS A 92 27.62 15.71 17.78
N LEU A 93 26.49 16.23 17.30
CA LEU A 93 25.53 15.46 16.51
C LEU A 93 26.14 14.95 15.19
N ILE A 94 26.94 15.78 14.52
CA ILE A 94 27.68 15.37 13.30
C ILE A 94 28.69 14.26 13.64
N GLN A 95 29.41 14.39 14.75
CA GLN A 95 30.37 13.37 15.18
C GLN A 95 29.68 12.04 15.51
N ILE A 96 28.56 12.06 16.24
CA ILE A 96 27.76 10.86 16.56
C ILE A 96 27.27 10.19 15.26
N LEU A 97 26.74 10.96 14.31
CA LEU A 97 26.30 10.40 13.02
C LEU A 97 27.45 9.74 12.24
N LYS A 98 28.65 10.32 12.30
CA LYS A 98 29.86 9.73 11.70
C LYS A 98 30.23 8.42 12.40
N ASN A 99 30.21 8.40 13.74
CA ASN A 99 30.47 7.20 14.53
C ASN A 99 29.49 6.07 14.18
N ILE A 100 28.19 6.38 14.07
CA ILE A 100 27.14 5.40 13.70
C ILE A 100 27.44 4.74 12.34
N LYS A 101 27.77 5.54 11.32
CA LYS A 101 28.12 5.03 9.98
C LYS A 101 29.39 4.18 9.99
N GLU A 102 30.38 4.55 10.81
CA GLU A 102 31.60 3.76 10.98
C GLU A 102 31.33 2.44 11.70
N CYS A 103 30.51 2.47 12.75
CA CYS A 103 30.06 1.27 13.46
C CYS A 103 29.33 0.30 12.52
N GLU A 104 28.43 0.81 11.68
CA GLU A 104 27.71 0.02 10.67
C GLU A 104 28.67 -0.74 9.75
N GLN A 105 29.62 -0.03 9.14
CA GLN A 105 30.62 -0.63 8.24
C GLN A 105 31.50 -1.65 8.95
N ASN A 106 31.85 -1.41 10.21
CA ASN A 106 32.65 -2.33 11.00
C ASN A 106 31.87 -3.59 11.38
N LEU A 107 30.60 -3.47 11.77
CA LEU A 107 29.73 -4.62 12.05
C LEU A 107 29.48 -5.47 10.80
N ILE A 108 29.27 -4.86 9.62
CA ILE A 108 29.12 -5.60 8.35
C ILE A 108 30.36 -6.46 8.06
N LYS A 109 31.57 -5.91 8.27
CA LYS A 109 32.81 -6.68 8.10
C LYS A 109 32.90 -7.84 9.09
N ILE A 110 32.48 -7.65 10.34
CA ILE A 110 32.45 -8.70 11.36
C ILE A 110 31.45 -9.79 10.97
N PHE A 111 30.27 -9.39 10.53
CA PHE A 111 29.22 -10.30 10.07
C PHE A 111 29.69 -11.20 8.92
N GLU A 112 30.36 -10.65 7.91
CA GLU A 112 30.88 -11.46 6.78
C GLU A 112 31.94 -12.48 7.23
N VAL A 113 32.81 -12.12 8.19
CA VAL A 113 33.81 -13.04 8.75
C VAL A 113 33.13 -14.17 9.53
N GLU A 114 32.21 -13.83 10.44
CA GLU A 114 31.54 -14.82 11.27
C GLU A 114 30.58 -15.72 10.49
N LYS A 115 29.89 -15.15 9.49
CA LYS A 115 29.06 -15.92 8.55
C LYS A 115 29.91 -16.91 7.77
N LYS A 116 31.09 -16.51 7.29
CA LYS A 116 31.99 -17.43 6.58
C LYS A 116 32.43 -18.60 7.49
N ARG A 117 32.83 -18.32 8.72
CA ARG A 117 33.19 -19.36 9.71
C ARG A 117 32.03 -20.30 10.00
N PHE A 118 30.84 -19.75 10.17
CA PHE A 118 29.61 -20.51 10.36
C PHE A 118 29.37 -21.47 9.19
N GLU A 119 29.49 -20.98 7.96
CA GLU A 119 29.27 -21.79 6.75
C GLU A 119 30.40 -22.80 6.51
N GLU A 120 31.64 -22.53 6.93
CA GLU A 120 32.73 -23.51 6.93
C GLU A 120 32.42 -24.69 7.88
N LYS A 121 31.79 -24.42 9.03
CA LYS A 121 31.38 -25.45 10.01
C LYS A 121 30.12 -26.23 9.58
N ASN A 122 29.12 -25.53 9.04
CA ASN A 122 27.78 -26.10 8.83
C ASN A 122 27.47 -26.42 7.36
N GLY A 123 28.30 -25.98 6.42
CA GLY A 123 28.11 -26.12 4.98
C GLY A 123 27.82 -24.77 4.31
N ILE A 124 28.39 -24.60 3.12
CA ILE A 124 28.27 -23.36 2.33
C ILE A 124 26.79 -23.05 2.04
N GLY A 125 26.39 -21.79 2.26
CA GLY A 125 25.04 -21.30 2.00
C GLY A 125 23.96 -21.71 3.02
N THR A 126 24.33 -22.37 4.13
CA THR A 126 23.39 -22.77 5.18
C THR A 126 22.80 -21.61 5.96
N TYR A 127 23.52 -20.48 6.08
CA TYR A 127 23.02 -19.28 6.75
C TYR A 127 21.75 -18.74 6.06
N ASN A 128 21.76 -18.69 4.73
CA ASN A 128 20.65 -18.22 3.92
C ASN A 128 19.58 -19.31 3.67
N ASN A 129 19.88 -20.58 3.94
CA ASN A 129 18.95 -21.68 3.74
C ASN A 129 17.92 -21.74 4.88
N LYS A 130 16.80 -21.04 4.71
CA LYS A 130 15.73 -21.02 5.72
C LYS A 130 15.12 -22.40 5.96
N SER A 131 15.11 -23.29 4.97
CA SER A 131 14.64 -24.67 5.16
C SER A 131 15.52 -25.44 6.14
N TRP A 132 16.85 -25.36 5.96
CA TRP A 132 17.81 -25.98 6.87
C TRP A 132 17.68 -25.41 8.28
N ARG A 133 17.50 -24.09 8.41
CA ARG A 133 17.24 -23.44 9.72
C ARG A 133 15.96 -23.96 10.37
N GLY A 134 14.89 -24.13 9.58
CA GLY A 134 13.63 -24.71 10.05
C GLY A 134 13.77 -26.16 10.52
N PHE A 135 14.59 -26.96 9.82
CA PHE A 135 14.93 -28.32 10.23
C PHE A 135 15.68 -28.33 11.58
N MET A 136 16.70 -27.49 11.73
CA MET A 136 17.47 -27.36 12.98
C MET A 136 16.56 -26.99 14.15
N ALA A 137 15.69 -25.99 13.98
CA ALA A 137 14.76 -25.55 15.00
C ALA A 137 13.71 -26.62 15.37
N SER A 138 13.25 -27.41 14.40
CA SER A 138 12.15 -28.36 14.60
C SER A 138 12.60 -29.72 15.12
N TYR A 139 13.76 -30.21 14.67
CA TYR A 139 14.22 -31.57 14.96
C TYR A 139 15.48 -31.64 15.81
N MET A 140 16.39 -30.67 15.66
CA MET A 140 17.58 -30.61 16.51
C MET A 140 17.37 -29.75 17.75
N CYS A 141 16.28 -28.95 17.78
CA CYS A 141 15.99 -27.97 18.83
C CYS A 141 17.16 -26.98 19.03
N THR A 142 17.87 -26.65 17.96
CA THR A 142 19.00 -25.71 17.97
C THR A 142 18.75 -24.53 17.03
N PHE A 143 19.35 -23.38 17.36
CA PHE A 143 19.29 -22.15 16.56
C PHE A 143 20.70 -21.68 16.22
N PRO A 144 21.43 -22.43 15.38
CA PRO A 144 22.86 -22.23 15.21
C PRO A 144 23.20 -20.89 14.52
N THR A 145 22.24 -20.24 13.87
CA THR A 145 22.42 -18.90 13.27
C THR A 145 22.08 -17.75 14.22
N GLN A 146 21.55 -18.02 15.42
CA GLN A 146 20.94 -17.00 16.27
C GLN A 146 21.88 -15.83 16.57
N TYR A 147 23.15 -16.10 16.87
CA TYR A 147 24.14 -15.05 17.08
C TYR A 147 24.32 -14.18 15.81
N LEU A 148 24.45 -14.79 14.64
CA LEU A 148 24.53 -14.04 13.37
C LEU A 148 23.26 -13.21 13.09
N ASP A 149 22.09 -13.74 13.46
CA ASP A 149 20.81 -13.03 13.32
C ASP A 149 20.78 -11.79 14.24
N GLU A 150 21.21 -11.90 15.50
CA GLU A 150 21.32 -10.77 16.44
C GLU A 150 22.30 -9.68 15.96
N LEU A 151 23.42 -10.10 15.35
CA LEU A 151 24.35 -9.18 14.72
C LEU A 151 23.74 -8.48 13.50
N CYS A 152 23.07 -9.23 12.62
CA CYS A 152 22.40 -8.71 11.44
C CYS A 152 21.29 -7.73 11.82
N ASP A 153 20.52 -8.06 12.85
CA ASP A 153 19.51 -7.22 13.44
C ASP A 153 20.11 -5.93 14.01
N GLY A 154 21.23 -6.00 14.73
CA GLY A 154 21.96 -4.83 15.23
C GLY A 154 22.42 -3.92 14.09
N ILE A 155 22.94 -4.49 13.01
CA ILE A 155 23.32 -3.77 11.78
C ILE A 155 22.12 -3.05 11.18
N SER A 156 20.96 -3.71 11.09
CA SER A 156 19.77 -3.16 10.45
C SER A 156 19.20 -1.90 11.12
N ILE A 157 19.47 -1.71 12.42
CA ILE A 157 18.99 -0.57 13.21
C ILE A 157 19.81 0.70 12.91
N LEU A 158 21.11 0.59 12.62
CA LEU A 158 22.00 1.75 12.47
C LEU A 158 21.60 2.68 11.29
N PRO A 159 21.22 2.18 10.10
CA PRO A 159 20.68 3.02 9.04
C PRO A 159 19.39 3.76 9.44
N LEU A 160 18.54 3.12 10.24
CA LEU A 160 17.30 3.74 10.74
C LEU A 160 17.62 4.89 11.69
N ILE A 161 18.54 4.67 12.64
CA ILE A 161 19.05 5.71 13.54
C ILE A 161 19.66 6.86 12.71
N ALA A 162 20.49 6.55 11.72
CA ALA A 162 21.13 7.55 10.86
C ALA A 162 20.11 8.42 10.10
N ARG A 163 18.97 7.85 9.68
CA ARG A 163 17.85 8.62 9.06
C ARG A 163 17.14 9.53 10.06
N LEU A 164 17.17 9.22 11.35
CA LEU A 164 16.54 10.07 12.37
C LEU A 164 17.33 11.33 12.68
N PHE A 165 18.65 11.31 12.44
CA PHE A 165 19.57 12.45 12.54
C PHE A 165 19.38 13.46 11.38
N ASP A 166 18.21 14.06 11.28
CA ASP A 166 18.05 15.28 10.48
C ASP A 166 18.67 16.47 11.23
N ILE A 167 20.00 16.54 11.17
CA ILE A 167 20.80 17.56 11.86
C ILE A 167 20.39 18.98 11.39
N SER A 168 19.94 19.13 10.15
CA SER A 168 19.43 20.39 9.64
C SER A 168 18.15 20.77 10.40
N LEU A 169 17.16 19.88 10.42
CA LEU A 169 15.88 20.11 11.09
C LEU A 169 16.05 20.36 12.59
N ILE A 170 16.88 19.57 13.28
CA ILE A 170 17.14 19.71 14.72
C ILE A 170 17.76 21.08 15.05
N ASN A 171 18.76 21.52 14.29
CA ASN A 171 19.38 22.83 14.51
C ASN A 171 18.43 23.98 14.17
N ASN A 172 17.62 23.80 13.13
CA ASN A 172 16.75 24.84 12.63
C ASN A 172 15.45 24.96 13.42
N ALA A 173 15.09 23.97 14.24
CA ALA A 173 13.84 23.97 15.01
C ALA A 173 13.72 25.12 16.02
N GLY A 174 14.83 25.78 16.39
CA GLY A 174 14.81 26.99 17.21
C GLY A 174 14.37 28.26 16.47
N ASN A 175 14.39 28.27 15.13
CA ASN A 175 14.07 29.45 14.33
C ASN A 175 12.63 29.91 14.53
N ARG A 176 12.45 31.23 14.67
CA ARG A 176 11.16 31.87 14.94
C ARG A 176 10.53 32.50 13.70
N ALA A 177 11.34 32.82 12.69
CA ALA A 177 10.88 33.26 11.38
C ALA A 177 11.19 32.15 10.36
N ILE A 178 10.14 31.66 9.71
CA ILE A 178 10.21 30.55 8.76
C ILE A 178 9.58 31.02 7.46
N ILE A 179 10.26 30.80 6.34
CA ILE A 179 9.73 31.04 5.01
C ILE A 179 9.58 29.72 4.25
N ILE A 180 8.35 29.45 3.82
CA ILE A 180 8.01 28.29 3.01
C ILE A 180 8.08 28.71 1.54
N THR A 181 9.05 28.16 0.84
CA THR A 181 9.24 28.36 -0.60
C THR A 181 8.81 27.12 -1.37
N GLY A 182 8.72 27.24 -2.68
CA GLY A 182 8.38 26.14 -3.56
C GLY A 182 7.54 26.59 -4.75
N LYS A 183 7.37 25.68 -5.70
CA LYS A 183 6.77 25.95 -7.01
C LYS A 183 5.31 26.42 -6.90
N GLY A 184 4.78 27.06 -7.94
CA GLY A 184 3.33 27.30 -8.05
C GLY A 184 2.54 25.98 -7.99
N GLY A 185 1.36 25.98 -7.34
CA GLY A 185 0.42 24.83 -7.41
C GLY A 185 0.73 23.59 -6.57
N ILE A 186 1.88 23.52 -5.88
CA ILE A 186 2.27 22.35 -5.05
C ILE A 186 1.53 22.25 -3.70
N GLY A 187 0.76 23.28 -3.33
CA GLY A 187 -0.11 23.31 -2.16
C GLY A 187 0.46 23.86 -0.84
N LYS A 188 1.31 24.90 -0.91
CA LYS A 188 1.79 25.67 0.25
C LYS A 188 0.67 26.30 1.08
N THR A 189 -0.31 26.93 0.44
CA THR A 189 -1.48 27.51 1.14
C THR A 189 -2.22 26.47 1.96
N HIS A 190 -2.41 25.28 1.39
CA HIS A 190 -3.06 24.19 2.09
C HIS A 190 -2.21 23.66 3.25
N LEU A 191 -0.89 23.52 3.08
CA LEU A 191 0.02 23.19 4.17
C LEU A 191 -0.14 24.15 5.37
N LEU A 192 -0.22 25.47 5.13
CA LEU A 192 -0.46 26.45 6.19
C LEU A 192 -1.85 26.31 6.81
N CYS A 193 -2.88 26.04 6.00
CA CYS A 193 -4.23 25.74 6.50
C CYS A 193 -4.22 24.50 7.42
N ASP A 194 -3.50 23.44 7.04
CA ASP A 194 -3.42 22.17 7.79
C ASP A 194 -2.73 22.38 9.14
N ILE A 195 -1.66 23.19 9.18
CA ILE A 195 -0.96 23.55 10.41
C ILE A 195 -1.86 24.33 11.36
N VAL A 196 -2.57 25.34 10.85
CA VAL A 196 -3.47 26.16 11.66
C VAL A 196 -4.68 25.35 12.13
N HIS A 197 -5.24 24.49 11.28
CA HIS A 197 -6.35 23.63 11.64
C HIS A 197 -5.99 22.60 12.71
N ASP A 198 -4.88 21.87 12.55
CA ASP A 198 -4.38 20.90 13.55
C ASP A 198 -4.06 21.57 14.91
N SER A 199 -3.59 22.82 14.89
CA SER A 199 -3.39 23.62 16.10
C SER A 199 -4.73 23.90 16.79
N ILE A 200 -5.73 24.38 16.04
CA ILE A 200 -7.06 24.70 16.57
C ILE A 200 -7.77 23.45 17.12
N ASP A 201 -7.70 22.32 16.43
CA ASP A 201 -8.29 21.05 16.88
C ASP A 201 -7.67 20.55 18.21
N LYS A 202 -6.39 20.87 18.44
CA LYS A 202 -5.68 20.62 19.72
C LYS A 202 -5.95 21.70 20.77
N GLY A 203 -6.81 22.68 20.48
CA GLY A 203 -7.09 23.83 21.35
C GLY A 203 -5.95 24.84 21.42
N ILE A 204 -4.99 24.81 20.51
CA ILE A 204 -3.87 25.75 20.45
C ILE A 204 -4.27 26.93 19.53
N PRO A 205 -4.20 28.19 20.00
CA PRO A 205 -4.41 29.36 19.16
C PRO A 205 -3.44 29.36 17.98
N ALA A 206 -3.93 29.71 16.80
CA ALA A 206 -3.16 29.84 15.58
C ALA A 206 -3.78 30.92 14.68
N VAL A 207 -2.96 31.63 13.92
CA VAL A 207 -3.38 32.75 13.06
C VAL A 207 -3.05 32.42 11.61
N LEU A 208 -4.00 32.65 10.70
CA LEU A 208 -3.78 32.58 9.25
C LEU A 208 -4.26 33.87 8.58
N LEU A 209 -3.38 34.51 7.83
CA LEU A 209 -3.64 35.73 7.05
C LEU A 209 -3.22 35.49 5.60
N LEU A 210 -3.93 36.07 4.65
CA LEU A 210 -3.63 35.97 3.22
C LEU A 210 -2.85 37.22 2.76
N GLY A 211 -1.89 37.03 1.85
CA GLY A 211 -1.01 38.10 1.36
C GLY A 211 -1.77 39.24 0.67
N ASP A 212 -2.90 38.93 0.02
CA ASP A 212 -3.79 39.90 -0.63
C ASP A 212 -4.50 40.86 0.34
N MET A 213 -4.51 40.54 1.63
CA MET A 213 -5.06 41.40 2.68
C MET A 213 -4.17 42.61 2.96
N PHE A 214 -2.90 42.52 2.61
CA PHE A 214 -1.92 43.57 2.85
C PHE A 214 -1.86 44.48 1.62
N LYS A 215 -1.87 45.79 1.86
CA LYS A 215 -1.82 46.82 0.80
C LYS A 215 -0.81 47.88 1.18
N GLY A 216 -0.18 48.50 0.18
CA GLY A 216 0.90 49.49 0.37
C GLY A 216 0.61 50.71 1.28
N LYS A 217 -0.64 50.92 1.74
CA LYS A 217 -1.02 52.07 2.57
C LYS A 217 -0.97 51.81 4.08
N ASP A 218 -1.09 50.57 4.54
CA ASP A 218 -1.19 50.21 5.96
C ASP A 218 -0.02 49.34 6.40
N THR A 219 0.56 49.58 7.58
CA THR A 219 1.63 48.72 8.12
C THR A 219 1.10 47.33 8.47
N VAL A 220 1.98 46.32 8.43
CA VAL A 220 1.61 44.92 8.75
C VAL A 220 0.92 44.80 10.13
N ASP A 221 1.40 45.54 11.13
CA ASP A 221 0.81 45.62 12.47
C ASP A 221 -0.65 46.06 12.44
N ASN A 222 -0.94 47.12 11.66
CA ASN A 222 -2.28 47.68 11.55
C ASN A 222 -3.22 46.71 10.84
N VAL A 223 -2.74 45.99 9.81
CA VAL A 223 -3.55 44.98 9.12
C VAL A 223 -3.90 43.83 10.06
N ILE A 224 -2.90 43.28 10.77
CA ILE A 224 -3.09 42.18 11.73
C ILE A 224 -4.08 42.59 12.84
N ILE A 225 -3.91 43.77 13.43
CA ILE A 225 -4.76 44.22 14.53
C ILE A 225 -6.14 44.65 14.08
N ASN A 226 -6.29 45.29 12.92
CA ASN A 226 -7.62 45.58 12.39
C ASN A 226 -8.39 44.31 12.04
N TRP A 227 -7.68 43.23 11.64
CA TRP A 227 -8.28 41.92 11.44
C TRP A 227 -8.69 41.25 12.76
N PHE A 228 -7.86 41.36 13.80
CA PHE A 228 -8.16 40.79 15.12
C PHE A 228 -9.18 41.62 15.92
N GLN A 229 -8.80 42.84 16.32
CA GLN A 229 -9.63 43.77 17.09
C GLN A 229 -9.14 45.21 16.92
N LYS A 230 -9.96 46.05 16.25
CA LYS A 230 -9.65 47.46 16.04
C LYS A 230 -9.45 48.22 17.36
N GLY A 231 -8.32 48.93 17.49
CA GLY A 231 -7.99 49.74 18.67
C GLY A 231 -7.02 49.07 19.66
N GLU A 232 -6.68 47.80 19.46
CA GLU A 232 -5.62 47.11 20.21
C GLU A 232 -4.21 47.43 19.69
N THR A 233 -3.18 46.86 20.33
CA THR A 233 -1.78 46.92 19.87
C THR A 233 -1.23 45.54 19.53
N ILE A 234 -0.28 45.47 18.60
CA ILE A 234 0.37 44.22 18.20
C ILE A 234 1.15 43.59 19.34
N GLU A 235 1.71 44.43 20.22
CA GLU A 235 2.44 43.99 21.41
C GLU A 235 1.52 43.30 22.43
N ASN A 236 0.30 43.82 22.67
CA ASN A 236 -0.68 43.16 23.52
C ASN A 236 -1.12 41.81 22.94
N PHE A 237 -1.38 41.78 21.63
CA PHE A 237 -1.77 40.56 20.94
C PHE A 237 -0.69 39.47 21.04
N PHE A 238 0.58 39.83 20.80
CA PHE A 238 1.70 38.91 20.98
C PHE A 238 1.90 38.49 22.44
N ALA A 239 1.71 39.39 23.41
CA ALA A 239 1.82 39.05 24.82
C ALA A 239 0.82 37.96 25.24
N TRP A 240 -0.44 38.03 24.76
CA TRP A 240 -1.47 37.03 25.04
C TRP A 240 -1.13 35.66 24.45
N LEU A 241 -0.76 35.61 23.16
CA LEU A 241 -0.35 34.36 22.50
C LEU A 241 0.89 33.75 23.16
N ASN A 242 1.84 34.59 23.55
CA ASN A 242 3.06 34.16 24.21
C ASN A 242 2.78 33.55 25.59
N GLU A 243 1.91 34.17 26.40
CA GLU A 243 1.53 33.62 27.70
C GLU A 243 0.79 32.28 27.54
N TYR A 244 -0.08 32.15 26.53
CA TYR A 244 -0.71 30.88 26.21
C TYR A 244 0.31 29.78 25.89
N GLY A 245 1.25 30.07 24.98
CA GLY A 245 2.31 29.13 24.60
C GLY A 245 3.28 28.81 25.74
N LYS A 246 3.39 29.69 26.74
CA LYS A 246 4.17 29.44 27.97
C LYS A 246 3.45 28.43 28.87
N GLN A 247 2.17 28.65 29.14
CA GLN A 247 1.36 27.82 30.04
C GLN A 247 1.18 26.39 29.50
N ASN A 248 1.05 26.26 28.18
CA ASN A 248 0.79 24.97 27.52
C ASN A 248 2.04 24.32 26.93
N ASN A 249 3.23 24.91 27.11
CA ASN A 249 4.50 24.44 26.54
C ASN A 249 4.46 24.19 25.01
N VAL A 250 3.87 25.11 24.26
CA VAL A 250 3.76 25.04 22.78
C VAL A 250 4.29 26.30 22.11
N TYR A 251 4.61 26.21 20.82
CA TYR A 251 4.76 27.38 19.97
C TYR A 251 3.42 27.71 19.29
N VAL A 252 3.07 28.98 19.25
CA VAL A 252 1.87 29.49 18.57
C VAL A 252 2.26 29.98 17.17
N PRO A 253 1.72 29.39 16.09
CA PRO A 253 2.02 29.81 14.73
C PRO A 253 1.20 31.04 14.31
N ILE A 254 1.88 32.00 13.68
CA ILE A 254 1.28 33.10 12.94
C ILE A 254 1.67 32.95 11.48
N CYS A 255 0.71 32.50 10.67
CA CYS A 255 0.90 32.16 9.27
C CYS A 255 0.44 33.29 8.35
N ILE A 256 1.30 33.69 7.41
CA ILE A 256 0.98 34.65 6.35
C ILE A 256 1.19 33.96 5.00
N ASP A 257 0.10 33.63 4.34
CA ASP A 257 0.16 32.91 3.07
C ASP A 257 0.37 33.84 1.89
N ALA A 258 1.13 33.38 0.90
CA ALA A 258 1.29 33.99 -0.41
C ALA A 258 1.70 35.47 -0.36
N ILE A 259 2.82 35.78 0.29
CA ILE A 259 3.33 37.16 0.37
C ILE A 259 3.57 37.80 -1.01
N ASN A 260 3.78 36.98 -2.04
CA ASN A 260 3.91 37.40 -3.44
C ASN A 260 2.58 37.80 -4.12
N GLU A 261 1.46 37.86 -3.39
CA GLU A 261 0.15 38.31 -3.90
C GLU A 261 -0.20 39.74 -3.45
N VAL A 262 0.72 40.44 -2.78
CA VAL A 262 0.58 41.86 -2.44
C VAL A 262 0.67 42.75 -3.69
N ASP A 263 -0.03 43.89 -3.68
CA ASP A 263 -0.08 44.84 -4.79
C ASP A 263 1.20 45.67 -4.97
N ASP A 264 1.96 45.87 -3.89
CA ASP A 264 3.24 46.57 -3.84
C ASP A 264 4.39 45.61 -3.51
N THR A 265 5.28 45.39 -4.48
CA THR A 265 6.42 44.46 -4.34
C THR A 265 7.41 44.88 -3.26
N SER A 266 7.45 46.16 -2.86
CA SER A 266 8.35 46.66 -1.80
C SER A 266 7.78 46.50 -0.38
N TYR A 267 6.51 46.10 -0.26
CA TYR A 267 5.76 46.08 1.00
C TYR A 267 6.41 45.16 2.04
N TRP A 268 6.58 43.88 1.70
CA TRP A 268 7.12 42.87 2.62
C TRP A 268 8.60 43.10 2.90
N ASN A 269 9.33 43.64 1.93
CA ASN A 269 10.73 44.02 2.11
C ASN A 269 10.92 45.04 3.24
N SER A 270 9.94 45.92 3.47
CA SER A 270 9.98 46.92 4.54
C SER A 270 9.27 46.45 5.83
N ASN A 271 8.18 45.69 5.71
CA ASN A 271 7.30 45.37 6.84
C ASN A 271 7.62 44.03 7.52
N LEU A 272 8.13 43.02 6.79
CA LEU A 272 8.42 41.71 7.36
C LEU A 272 9.49 41.76 8.46
N PRO A 273 10.61 42.50 8.30
CA PRO A 273 11.59 42.63 9.37
C PRO A 273 11.03 43.33 10.62
N LEU A 274 10.14 44.33 10.43
CA LEU A 274 9.54 45.06 11.55
C LEU A 274 8.68 44.17 12.44
N ILE A 275 7.83 43.31 11.84
CA ILE A 275 6.99 42.39 12.62
C ILE A 275 7.81 41.27 13.26
N ILE A 276 8.87 40.79 12.60
CA ILE A 276 9.80 39.80 13.16
C ILE A 276 10.50 40.37 14.40
N VAL A 277 11.08 41.58 14.31
CA VAL A 277 11.74 42.26 15.44
C VAL A 277 10.78 42.45 16.61
N LYS A 278 9.52 42.82 16.35
CA LYS A 278 8.50 42.92 17.42
C LYS A 278 8.18 41.57 18.05
N ALA A 279 8.16 40.49 17.27
CA ALA A 279 7.91 39.13 17.76
C ALA A 279 9.11 38.56 18.55
N GLU A 280 10.34 39.05 18.38
CA GLU A 280 11.52 38.54 19.09
C GLU A 280 11.40 38.60 20.62
N ALA A 281 10.68 39.59 21.15
CA ALA A 281 10.41 39.72 22.59
C ALA A 281 9.53 38.59 23.16
N TYR A 282 8.91 37.76 22.31
CA TYR A 282 7.93 36.75 22.66
C TYR A 282 8.42 35.36 22.26
N SER A 283 8.97 34.61 23.21
CA SER A 283 9.68 33.35 22.94
C SER A 283 8.81 32.20 22.42
N ASN A 284 7.48 32.31 22.50
CA ASN A 284 6.56 31.22 22.21
C ASN A 284 5.76 31.43 20.92
N ILE A 285 6.18 32.38 20.08
CA ILE A 285 5.54 32.69 18.79
C ILE A 285 6.48 32.29 17.66
N LYS A 286 5.92 31.72 16.59
CA LYS A 286 6.63 31.49 15.33
C LYS A 286 5.87 32.15 14.17
N ILE A 287 6.56 32.99 13.41
CA ILE A 287 6.05 33.59 12.18
C ILE A 287 6.41 32.68 11.02
N ILE A 288 5.41 32.29 10.25
CA ILE A 288 5.56 31.41 9.09
C ILE A 288 4.98 32.12 7.87
N VAL A 289 5.81 32.42 6.89
CA VAL A 289 5.36 33.06 5.64
C VAL A 289 5.48 32.10 4.47
N SER A 290 4.60 32.17 3.47
CA SER A 290 4.76 31.39 2.24
C SER A 290 4.97 32.31 1.02
N CYS A 291 5.87 31.89 0.12
CA CYS A 291 6.17 32.59 -1.12
C CYS A 291 6.41 31.58 -2.25
N ARG A 292 6.07 31.94 -3.49
CA ARG A 292 6.55 31.18 -4.67
C ARG A 292 8.02 31.48 -4.87
N SER A 293 8.84 30.45 -5.12
CA SER A 293 10.29 30.60 -5.20
C SER A 293 10.73 31.68 -6.19
N ILE A 294 10.13 31.75 -7.39
CA ILE A 294 10.47 32.75 -8.43
C ILE A 294 10.21 34.19 -8.06
N TYR A 295 9.30 34.43 -7.11
CA TYR A 295 8.95 35.78 -6.70
C TYR A 295 9.70 36.15 -5.43
N LEU A 296 10.44 35.24 -4.79
CA LEU A 296 11.01 35.51 -3.49
C LEU A 296 11.95 36.73 -3.51
N GLU A 297 12.88 36.77 -4.46
CA GLU A 297 13.83 37.86 -4.65
C GLU A 297 13.19 39.15 -5.20
N GLU A 298 11.98 39.09 -5.75
CA GLU A 298 11.22 40.29 -6.17
C GLU A 298 10.61 41.04 -4.96
N TYR A 299 10.35 40.35 -3.84
CA TYR A 299 9.61 40.87 -2.68
C TYR A 299 10.45 40.99 -1.41
N LEU A 300 11.61 40.35 -1.34
CA LEU A 300 12.54 40.38 -0.20
C LEU A 300 14.00 40.43 -0.68
N ASP A 301 14.80 41.30 -0.07
CA ASP A 301 16.24 41.36 -0.33
C ASP A 301 16.95 40.10 0.22
N GLU A 302 18.04 39.66 -0.42
CA GLU A 302 18.82 38.47 -0.03
C GLU A 302 19.20 38.46 1.46
N GLU A 303 19.65 39.60 2.01
CA GLU A 303 20.02 39.74 3.42
C GLU A 303 18.88 39.33 4.37
N LYS A 304 17.63 39.67 4.04
CA LYS A 304 16.43 39.37 4.85
C LYS A 304 15.98 37.92 4.68
N ILE A 305 16.21 37.36 3.49
CA ILE A 305 15.93 35.97 3.17
C ILE A 305 16.88 35.04 3.97
N GLU A 306 18.15 35.44 4.13
CA GLU A 306 19.15 34.70 4.91
C GLU A 306 18.90 34.71 6.43
N GLU A 307 18.23 35.75 6.96
CA GLU A 307 17.84 35.85 8.37
C GLU A 307 16.70 34.89 8.75
N MET A 308 15.99 34.32 7.78
CA MET A 308 14.86 33.41 7.99
C MET A 308 15.23 31.96 7.66
N LEU A 309 14.58 31.02 8.35
CA LEU A 309 14.68 29.62 7.96
C LEU A 309 13.88 29.36 6.69
N GLN A 310 14.57 29.01 5.61
CA GLN A 310 13.93 28.58 4.38
C GLN A 310 13.59 27.09 4.42
N ILE A 311 12.33 26.76 4.12
CA ILE A 311 11.86 25.38 3.95
C ILE A 311 11.21 25.26 2.58
N SER A 312 11.79 24.43 1.72
CA SER A 312 11.20 24.09 0.43
C SER A 312 10.05 23.10 0.62
N HIS A 313 8.90 23.39 0.03
CA HIS A 313 7.79 22.45 -0.08
C HIS A 313 7.89 21.71 -1.42
N SER A 314 7.93 20.37 -1.40
CA SER A 314 7.98 19.55 -2.62
C SER A 314 6.61 19.05 -3.09
N GLY A 315 5.54 19.29 -2.31
CA GLY A 315 4.20 18.77 -2.61
C GLY A 315 3.99 17.35 -2.06
N PHE A 316 3.33 16.48 -2.82
CA PHE A 316 2.93 15.13 -2.40
C PHE A 316 3.86 14.07 -3.01
N ASP A 317 4.98 13.78 -2.35
CA ASP A 317 5.86 12.65 -2.73
C ASP A 317 5.33 11.29 -2.22
N GLU A 318 4.36 11.30 -1.29
CA GLU A 318 3.75 10.11 -0.71
C GLU A 318 2.22 10.26 -0.75
N MET A 319 1.59 9.86 -1.85
CA MET A 319 0.14 9.82 -1.95
C MET A 319 -0.38 8.39 -2.14
N GLU A 320 -1.25 8.02 -1.20
CA GLU A 320 -2.00 6.77 -1.14
C GLU A 320 -3.18 6.77 -2.12
N VAL A 321 -3.64 5.56 -2.37
CA VAL A 321 -4.66 5.12 -3.33
C VAL A 321 -6.03 5.81 -3.21
N GLU A 322 -6.34 6.41 -2.05
CA GLU A 322 -7.69 6.84 -1.65
C GLU A 322 -8.12 8.24 -2.16
N VAL A 323 -7.19 9.00 -2.75
CA VAL A 323 -7.39 10.43 -3.06
C VAL A 323 -8.22 10.68 -4.33
N LEU A 324 -8.25 9.72 -5.25
CA LEU A 324 -8.87 9.87 -6.58
C LEU A 324 -10.39 10.07 -6.55
N GLY A 325 -11.09 9.23 -5.77
CA GLY A 325 -12.57 9.27 -5.70
C GLY A 325 -13.07 10.60 -5.14
N SER A 326 -12.46 11.05 -4.05
CA SER A 326 -12.76 12.32 -3.40
C SER A 326 -12.50 13.53 -4.29
N PHE A 327 -11.48 13.46 -5.16
CA PHE A 327 -11.17 14.55 -6.11
C PHE A 327 -12.25 14.67 -7.19
N CYS A 328 -12.69 13.54 -7.76
CA CYS A 328 -13.75 13.52 -8.77
C CYS A 328 -15.09 14.03 -8.22
N GLU A 329 -15.46 13.59 -7.01
CA GLU A 329 -16.68 14.04 -6.32
C GLU A 329 -16.69 15.56 -6.09
N TYR A 330 -15.57 16.13 -5.65
CA TYR A 330 -15.45 17.56 -5.39
C TYR A 330 -15.67 18.41 -6.66
N TYR A 331 -15.02 18.04 -7.77
CA TYR A 331 -15.18 18.76 -9.04
C TYR A 331 -16.51 18.45 -9.74
N GLY A 332 -17.25 17.44 -9.26
CA GLY A 332 -18.48 16.96 -9.89
C GLY A 332 -18.23 16.46 -11.31
N VAL A 333 -17.10 15.77 -11.49
CA VAL A 333 -16.64 15.22 -12.78
C VAL A 333 -16.52 13.71 -12.70
N ASN A 334 -16.64 13.05 -13.85
CA ASN A 334 -16.35 11.64 -13.98
C ASN A 334 -15.05 11.47 -14.75
N ILE A 335 -14.00 11.00 -14.08
CA ILE A 335 -12.75 10.64 -14.76
C ILE A 335 -12.80 9.15 -15.03
N ASN A 336 -13.03 8.77 -16.28
CA ASN A 336 -12.96 7.38 -16.67
C ASN A 336 -11.50 7.08 -17.01
N TYR A 337 -10.76 6.60 -16.02
CA TYR A 337 -9.47 6.01 -16.31
C TYR A 337 -9.73 4.67 -16.97
N ASP A 338 -9.30 4.53 -18.22
CA ASP A 338 -9.26 3.22 -18.83
C ASP A 338 -8.23 2.32 -18.13
N THR A 339 -7.37 2.84 -17.24
CA THR A 339 -6.63 1.99 -16.31
C THR A 339 -6.54 2.52 -14.89
N THR A 340 -6.60 1.61 -13.93
CA THR A 340 -6.61 1.96 -12.50
C THR A 340 -5.24 2.29 -11.93
N CYS A 341 -4.14 2.11 -12.68
CA CYS A 341 -2.82 1.95 -12.05
C CYS A 341 -1.66 2.62 -12.79
N ILE A 342 -1.84 3.89 -13.16
CA ILE A 342 -0.77 4.69 -13.79
C ILE A 342 -0.17 5.64 -12.78
N PRO A 343 1.15 5.60 -12.57
CA PRO A 343 1.83 6.47 -11.60
C PRO A 343 1.53 7.96 -11.81
N GLU A 344 1.41 8.41 -13.06
CA GLU A 344 1.11 9.80 -13.43
C GLU A 344 -0.24 10.27 -12.88
N PHE A 345 -1.25 9.39 -12.76
CA PHE A 345 -2.54 9.74 -12.16
C PHE A 345 -2.50 9.88 -10.64
N MET A 346 -1.38 9.52 -10.02
CA MET A 346 -1.13 9.82 -8.60
C MET A 346 -0.56 11.23 -8.40
N ASN A 347 -0.21 11.94 -9.48
CA ASN A 347 0.25 13.32 -9.42
C ASN A 347 -0.96 14.28 -9.35
N PRO A 348 -1.09 15.11 -8.29
CA PRO A 348 -2.22 16.03 -8.15
C PRO A 348 -2.34 17.09 -9.24
N LEU A 349 -1.23 17.50 -9.87
CA LEU A 349 -1.27 18.39 -11.02
C LEU A 349 -1.92 17.68 -12.21
N PHE A 350 -1.57 16.41 -12.43
CA PHE A 350 -2.16 15.60 -13.50
C PHE A 350 -3.65 15.33 -13.24
N LEU A 351 -4.03 15.10 -11.99
CA LEU A 351 -5.44 14.98 -11.61
C LEU A 351 -6.23 16.26 -11.84
N LYS A 352 -5.65 17.39 -11.45
CA LYS A 352 -6.23 18.72 -11.71
C LYS A 352 -6.40 18.94 -13.22
N MET A 353 -5.40 18.60 -14.02
CA MET A 353 -5.46 18.65 -15.47
C MET A 353 -6.66 17.87 -16.02
N LEU A 354 -6.84 16.62 -15.60
CA LEU A 354 -7.96 15.78 -16.01
C LEU A 354 -9.32 16.36 -15.57
N CYS A 355 -9.41 16.88 -14.34
CA CYS A 355 -10.63 17.56 -13.87
C CYS A 355 -10.95 18.80 -14.70
N GLU A 356 -9.94 19.63 -15.02
CA GLU A 356 -10.13 20.83 -15.85
C GLU A 356 -10.61 20.46 -17.26
N ILE A 357 -10.07 19.38 -17.84
CA ILE A 357 -10.53 18.82 -19.11
C ILE A 357 -12.00 18.40 -19.01
N ALA A 358 -12.34 17.62 -17.99
CA ALA A 358 -13.70 17.16 -17.78
C ALA A 358 -14.69 18.32 -17.60
N ILE A 359 -14.37 19.33 -16.78
CA ILE A 359 -15.22 20.53 -16.57
C ILE A 359 -15.47 21.29 -17.89
N GLY A 360 -14.50 21.24 -18.81
CA GLY A 360 -14.63 21.85 -20.13
C GLY A 360 -15.60 21.14 -21.08
N LYS A 361 -16.06 19.92 -20.75
CA LYS A 361 -16.96 19.08 -21.55
C LYS A 361 -18.39 19.11 -20.99
N GLU A 362 -19.39 18.96 -21.85
CA GLU A 362 -20.82 19.05 -21.46
C GLU A 362 -21.26 17.95 -20.49
N ASP A 363 -20.74 16.74 -20.66
CA ASP A 363 -21.03 15.55 -19.84
C ASP A 363 -20.13 15.45 -18.59
N LYS A 364 -19.25 16.46 -18.39
CA LYS A 364 -18.26 16.51 -17.31
C LYS A 364 -17.41 15.24 -17.19
N THR A 365 -17.14 14.58 -18.31
CA THR A 365 -16.40 13.32 -18.35
C THR A 365 -15.11 13.46 -19.14
N VAL A 366 -14.04 12.82 -18.67
CA VAL A 366 -12.78 12.69 -19.44
C VAL A 366 -12.39 11.22 -19.57
N VAL A 367 -11.99 10.85 -20.78
CA VAL A 367 -11.43 9.55 -21.13
C VAL A 367 -10.04 9.80 -21.68
N VAL A 368 -9.04 9.08 -21.17
CA VAL A 368 -7.65 9.21 -21.63
C VAL A 368 -7.39 8.19 -22.73
N GLU A 369 -7.64 8.57 -23.98
CA GLU A 369 -7.45 7.69 -25.14
C GLU A 369 -5.97 7.44 -25.44
N ASP A 370 -5.20 8.52 -25.59
CA ASP A 370 -3.79 8.57 -25.91
C ASP A 370 -3.16 9.89 -25.42
N ILE A 371 -1.82 9.96 -25.42
CA ILE A 371 -1.07 11.12 -24.92
C ILE A 371 -1.27 12.39 -25.77
N GLN A 372 -1.41 12.24 -27.09
CA GLN A 372 -1.54 13.38 -28.00
C GLN A 372 -2.88 14.06 -27.80
N THR A 373 -3.97 13.30 -27.83
CA THR A 373 -5.33 13.79 -27.62
C THR A 373 -5.44 14.46 -26.25
N LEU A 374 -4.90 13.84 -25.19
CA LEU A 374 -4.90 14.41 -23.85
C LEU A 374 -4.18 15.77 -23.79
N MET A 375 -3.01 15.87 -24.43
CA MET A 375 -2.22 17.10 -24.49
C MET A 375 -2.95 18.19 -25.27
N GLU A 376 -3.54 17.85 -26.42
CA GLU A 376 -4.28 18.80 -27.27
C GLU A 376 -5.53 19.34 -26.56
N GLU A 377 -6.31 18.48 -25.91
CA GLU A 377 -7.48 18.90 -25.12
C GLU A 377 -7.08 19.86 -23.99
N PHE A 378 -5.98 19.55 -23.28
CA PHE A 378 -5.49 20.42 -22.23
C PHE A 378 -5.00 21.77 -22.76
N PHE A 379 -4.21 21.77 -23.83
CA PHE A 379 -3.69 22.99 -24.44
C PHE A 379 -4.81 23.85 -25.01
N ASP A 380 -5.84 23.28 -25.61
CA ASP A 380 -6.99 24.03 -26.12
C ASP A 380 -7.76 24.73 -24.98
N ILE A 381 -7.88 24.10 -23.81
CA ILE A 381 -8.48 24.73 -22.61
C ILE A 381 -7.61 25.89 -22.12
N LYS A 382 -6.31 25.67 -21.97
CA LYS A 382 -5.40 26.73 -21.50
C LYS A 382 -5.27 27.87 -22.52
N ASN A 383 -5.33 27.57 -23.81
CA ASN A 383 -5.40 28.56 -24.88
C ASN A 383 -6.64 29.43 -24.76
N LYS A 384 -7.83 28.84 -24.51
CA LYS A 384 -9.07 29.60 -24.26
C LYS A 384 -8.94 30.54 -23.04
N ILE A 385 -8.27 30.11 -21.98
CA ILE A 385 -8.08 30.91 -20.76
C ILE A 385 -7.10 32.06 -21.02
N ILE A 386 -5.92 31.75 -21.57
CA ILE A 386 -4.84 32.73 -21.78
C ILE A 386 -5.24 33.76 -22.83
N SER A 387 -5.89 33.36 -23.93
CA SER A 387 -6.33 34.29 -24.98
C SER A 387 -7.34 35.34 -24.50
N LYS A 388 -8.11 35.08 -23.43
CA LYS A 388 -9.03 36.09 -22.84
C LYS A 388 -8.31 37.33 -22.30
N ASN A 389 -7.02 37.20 -21.94
CA ASN A 389 -6.21 38.32 -21.45
C ASN A 389 -5.67 39.22 -22.58
N TYR A 390 -5.80 38.79 -23.85
CA TYR A 390 -5.21 39.45 -25.02
C TYR A 390 -6.15 39.50 -26.24
N LEU A 391 -7.47 39.58 -26.01
CA LEU A 391 -8.50 39.54 -27.07
C LEU A 391 -8.34 40.63 -28.14
N GLU A 392 -7.63 41.72 -27.83
CA GLU A 392 -7.34 42.82 -28.76
C GLU A 392 -6.26 42.45 -29.80
N TYR A 393 -5.50 41.38 -29.57
CA TYR A 393 -4.31 41.03 -30.37
C TYR A 393 -4.45 39.71 -31.11
N PHE A 394 -5.06 38.70 -30.48
CA PHE A 394 -5.29 37.39 -31.10
C PHE A 394 -6.55 36.71 -30.58
N SER A 395 -7.05 35.79 -31.39
CA SER A 395 -8.20 34.95 -31.13
C SER A 395 -7.78 33.60 -30.55
N VAL A 396 -8.74 32.88 -29.94
CA VAL A 396 -8.57 31.47 -29.55
C VAL A 396 -8.18 30.60 -30.76
N LYS A 397 -8.59 30.98 -31.98
CA LYS A 397 -8.26 30.25 -33.21
C LYS A 397 -6.78 30.25 -33.58
N ASP A 398 -6.01 31.22 -33.07
CA ASP A 398 -4.58 31.35 -33.40
C ASP A 398 -3.71 30.35 -32.64
N LYS A 399 -4.28 29.61 -31.66
CA LYS A 399 -3.58 28.59 -30.85
C LYS A 399 -2.23 29.06 -30.29
N ILE A 400 -2.22 30.29 -29.75
CA ILE A 400 -1.00 30.96 -29.27
C ILE A 400 -0.23 30.13 -28.23
N VAL A 401 -0.93 29.38 -27.38
CA VAL A 401 -0.30 28.51 -26.38
C VAL A 401 0.49 27.40 -27.05
N SER A 402 -0.07 26.73 -28.06
CA SER A 402 0.64 25.69 -28.81
C SER A 402 1.85 26.26 -29.53
N LEU A 403 1.72 27.42 -30.20
CA LEU A 403 2.85 28.10 -30.86
C LEU A 403 3.98 28.43 -29.88
N ALA A 404 3.63 28.99 -28.72
CA ALA A 404 4.58 29.33 -27.68
C ALA A 404 5.31 28.10 -27.14
N LEU A 405 4.57 27.04 -26.79
CA LEU A 405 5.17 25.82 -26.23
C LEU A 405 5.99 25.06 -27.27
N SER A 406 5.57 25.01 -28.53
CA SER A 406 6.39 24.44 -29.62
C SER A 406 7.70 25.20 -29.82
N ALA A 407 7.69 26.54 -29.76
CA ALA A 407 8.92 27.33 -29.87
C ALA A 407 9.85 27.11 -28.66
N VAL A 408 9.28 26.98 -27.46
CA VAL A 408 10.03 26.63 -26.25
C VAL A 408 10.66 25.24 -26.37
N THR A 409 9.88 24.24 -26.80
CA THR A 409 10.39 22.88 -27.01
C THR A 409 11.49 22.86 -28.06
N GLN A 410 11.32 23.56 -29.20
CA GLN A 410 12.34 23.63 -30.24
C GLN A 410 13.65 24.21 -29.70
N PHE A 411 13.58 25.29 -28.92
CA PHE A 411 14.77 25.87 -28.31
C PHE A 411 15.46 24.87 -27.37
N MET A 412 14.70 24.22 -26.48
CA MET A 412 15.25 23.23 -25.55
C MET A 412 15.88 22.05 -26.30
N ALA A 413 15.23 21.59 -27.37
CA ALA A 413 15.69 20.51 -28.24
C ALA A 413 16.95 20.87 -29.04
N ASP A 414 17.07 22.09 -29.54
CA ASP A 414 18.27 22.54 -30.27
C ASP A 414 19.50 22.67 -29.36
N ASN A 415 19.28 22.82 -28.05
CA ASN A 415 20.34 22.95 -27.06
C ASN A 415 20.56 21.69 -26.21
N ASP A 416 19.83 20.60 -26.49
CA ASP A 416 19.83 19.34 -25.74
C ASP A 416 19.65 19.56 -24.21
N ARG A 417 18.69 20.40 -23.83
CA ARG A 417 18.33 20.71 -22.42
C ARG A 417 16.87 20.35 -22.13
N TYR A 418 16.54 20.12 -20.86
CA TYR A 418 15.16 19.90 -20.38
C TYR A 418 14.61 21.11 -19.61
N SER A 419 15.39 22.18 -19.58
CA SER A 419 15.12 23.43 -18.89
C SER A 419 15.78 24.59 -19.65
N MET A 420 15.33 25.80 -19.35
CA MET A 420 15.90 27.02 -19.94
C MET A 420 15.87 28.15 -18.92
N THR A 421 16.79 29.10 -19.02
CA THR A 421 16.79 30.27 -18.15
C THR A 421 15.60 31.18 -18.44
N TRP A 422 15.20 31.99 -17.47
CA TRP A 422 14.14 33.00 -17.66
C TRP A 422 14.42 33.94 -18.85
N PHE A 423 15.68 34.33 -19.04
CA PHE A 423 16.09 35.20 -20.13
C PHE A 423 15.91 34.54 -21.51
N GLU A 424 16.31 33.28 -21.64
CA GLU A 424 16.10 32.49 -22.87
C GLU A 424 14.61 32.34 -23.16
N LEU A 425 13.81 31.99 -22.15
CA LEU A 425 12.35 31.85 -22.28
C LEU A 425 11.70 33.15 -22.76
N ARG A 426 12.05 34.28 -22.13
CA ARG A 426 11.56 35.61 -22.53
C ARG A 426 11.93 35.93 -23.97
N THR A 427 13.14 35.58 -24.40
CA THR A 427 13.60 35.80 -25.77
C THR A 427 12.80 34.97 -26.77
N VAL A 428 12.58 33.69 -26.49
CA VAL A 428 11.80 32.79 -27.35
C VAL A 428 10.34 33.25 -27.46
N ILE A 429 9.69 33.52 -26.33
CA ILE A 429 8.29 33.96 -26.30
C ILE A 429 8.13 35.34 -26.96
N SER A 430 9.08 36.25 -26.78
CA SER A 430 9.03 37.57 -27.43
C SER A 430 9.02 37.45 -28.95
N LYS A 431 9.73 36.47 -29.53
CA LYS A 431 9.72 36.22 -30.99
C LYS A 431 8.35 35.75 -31.46
N VAL A 432 7.75 34.78 -30.76
CA VAL A 432 6.40 34.28 -31.09
C VAL A 432 5.37 35.40 -31.00
N LEU A 433 5.48 36.27 -30.00
CA LEU A 433 4.55 37.39 -29.80
C LEU A 433 4.78 38.59 -30.73
N ASP A 434 5.94 38.69 -31.39
CA ASP A 434 6.22 39.76 -32.35
C ASP A 434 5.34 39.64 -33.60
N ASP A 435 4.99 38.40 -33.99
CA ASP A 435 4.04 38.11 -35.08
C ASP A 435 2.62 38.68 -34.81
N PHE A 436 2.31 38.94 -33.54
CA PHE A 436 1.05 39.54 -33.07
C PHE A 436 1.21 40.98 -32.58
N GLY A 437 2.40 41.58 -32.76
CA GLY A 437 2.68 42.97 -32.42
C GLY A 437 2.75 43.28 -30.92
N ILE A 438 3.01 42.28 -30.06
CA ILE A 438 3.01 42.45 -28.59
C ILE A 438 4.25 41.88 -27.89
N LYS A 439 5.42 41.94 -28.53
CA LYS A 439 6.67 41.40 -27.97
C LYS A 439 7.00 41.95 -26.57
N GLU A 440 6.66 43.19 -26.27
CA GLU A 440 6.90 43.82 -24.97
C GLU A 440 6.08 43.20 -23.83
N LYS A 441 4.99 42.49 -24.16
CA LYS A 441 4.13 41.80 -23.19
C LYS A 441 4.59 40.38 -22.82
N ALA A 442 5.74 39.92 -23.35
CA ALA A 442 6.25 38.57 -23.13
C ALA A 442 6.37 38.17 -21.66
N ALA A 443 6.78 39.07 -20.77
CA ALA A 443 6.90 38.77 -19.34
C ALA A 443 5.52 38.46 -18.72
N GLY A 444 4.48 39.22 -19.07
CA GLY A 444 3.11 38.96 -18.60
C GLY A 444 2.54 37.65 -19.16
N PHE A 445 2.83 37.35 -20.44
CA PHE A 445 2.41 36.10 -21.07
C PHE A 445 3.07 34.88 -20.42
N ILE A 446 4.37 34.97 -20.09
CA ILE A 446 5.08 33.90 -19.35
C ILE A 446 4.49 33.70 -17.95
N LYS A 447 4.19 34.78 -17.22
CA LYS A 447 3.52 34.67 -15.92
C LYS A 447 2.19 33.91 -16.03
N LEU A 448 1.44 34.10 -17.11
CA LEU A 448 0.22 33.34 -17.38
C LEU A 448 0.50 31.86 -17.66
N LEU A 449 1.48 31.53 -18.51
CA LEU A 449 1.89 30.14 -18.77
C LEU A 449 2.29 29.39 -17.49
N ILE A 450 2.96 30.08 -16.56
CA ILE A 450 3.35 29.50 -15.26
C ILE A 450 2.13 29.38 -14.33
N SER A 451 1.29 30.41 -14.23
CA SER A 451 0.11 30.40 -13.38
C SER A 451 -0.92 29.32 -13.78
N GLU A 452 -1.01 29.06 -15.09
CA GLU A 452 -1.86 28.02 -15.67
C GLU A 452 -1.22 26.63 -15.66
N ASN A 453 -0.06 26.47 -15.02
CA ASN A 453 0.68 25.21 -14.90
C ASN A 453 1.01 24.59 -16.27
N LEU A 454 1.36 25.39 -17.28
CA LEU A 454 1.95 24.87 -18.53
C LEU A 454 3.47 24.77 -18.39
N LEU A 455 4.06 25.79 -17.76
CA LEU A 455 5.47 25.84 -17.39
C LEU A 455 5.61 25.90 -15.86
N ARG A 456 6.75 25.46 -15.35
CA ARG A 456 7.10 25.53 -13.93
C ARG A 456 8.59 25.75 -13.77
N GLU A 457 8.98 26.10 -12.56
CA GLU A 457 10.38 26.15 -12.15
C GLU A 457 11.03 24.77 -12.22
N ALA A 458 12.22 24.66 -12.79
CA ALA A 458 13.00 23.41 -12.78
C ALA A 458 13.69 23.22 -11.43
N ASP A 459 14.30 24.29 -10.91
CA ASP A 459 15.03 24.32 -9.64
C ASP A 459 14.29 25.12 -8.55
N GLU A 460 14.81 25.07 -7.32
CA GLU A 460 14.26 25.81 -6.18
C GLU A 460 14.58 27.31 -6.22
N LYS A 461 15.59 27.70 -7.00
CA LYS A 461 16.03 29.09 -7.17
C LYS A 461 15.19 29.87 -8.19
N GLY A 462 14.34 29.17 -8.94
CA GLY A 462 13.56 29.74 -10.03
C GLY A 462 14.40 30.23 -11.21
N THR A 463 15.68 29.84 -11.28
CA THR A 463 16.60 30.31 -12.33
C THR A 463 16.32 29.65 -13.68
N GLU A 464 15.85 28.41 -13.63
CA GLU A 464 15.48 27.63 -14.80
C GLU A 464 13.99 27.28 -14.81
N ILE A 465 13.41 27.28 -16.02
CA ILE A 465 12.02 26.98 -16.32
C ILE A 465 11.96 25.71 -17.16
N THR A 466 11.02 24.84 -16.84
CA THR A 466 10.72 23.59 -17.55
C THR A 466 9.21 23.43 -17.72
N PHE A 467 8.77 22.36 -18.36
CA PHE A 467 7.35 22.04 -18.47
C PHE A 467 6.78 21.55 -17.12
N ALA A 468 5.55 21.96 -16.84
CA ALA A 468 4.83 21.48 -15.66
C ALA A 468 4.52 19.98 -15.74
N TYR A 469 4.16 19.53 -16.95
CA TYR A 469 3.87 18.13 -17.26
C TYR A 469 5.00 17.55 -18.12
N GLN A 470 5.89 16.79 -17.49
CA GLN A 470 7.08 16.25 -18.15
C GLN A 470 6.74 15.38 -19.36
N LYS A 471 5.69 14.54 -19.28
CA LYS A 471 5.23 13.71 -20.40
C LYS A 471 4.87 14.51 -21.66
N PHE A 472 4.28 15.70 -21.52
CA PHE A 472 3.96 16.55 -22.68
C PHE A 472 5.23 17.11 -23.33
N TYR A 473 6.21 17.51 -22.52
CA TYR A 473 7.50 17.91 -23.05
C TYR A 473 8.20 16.77 -23.78
N GLU A 474 8.28 15.59 -23.14
CA GLU A 474 8.93 14.41 -23.71
C GLU A 474 8.27 13.99 -25.03
N TYR A 475 6.94 14.10 -25.13
CA TYR A 475 6.21 13.86 -26.37
C TYR A 475 6.58 14.85 -27.47
N LEU A 476 6.57 16.16 -27.18
CA LEU A 476 6.96 17.19 -28.15
C LEU A 476 8.45 17.09 -28.52
N TYR A 477 9.33 16.78 -27.57
CA TYR A 477 10.76 16.62 -27.79
C TYR A 477 11.06 15.39 -28.66
N ALA A 478 10.33 14.29 -28.45
CA ALA A 478 10.46 13.08 -29.25
C ALA A 478 10.16 13.29 -30.74
N GLN A 479 9.41 14.34 -31.10
CA GLN A 479 9.17 14.71 -32.51
C GLN A 479 10.48 15.06 -33.25
N LYS A 480 11.54 15.53 -32.56
CA LYS A 480 12.88 15.73 -33.16
C LYS A 480 13.47 14.42 -33.69
N TYR A 481 13.07 13.28 -33.13
CA TYR A 481 13.56 11.95 -33.47
C TYR A 481 12.63 11.18 -34.40
N ALA A 482 11.51 11.78 -34.80
CA ALA A 482 10.49 11.16 -35.66
C ALA A 482 11.05 10.63 -36.99
N ASP A 483 12.03 11.35 -37.56
CA ASP A 483 12.68 11.04 -38.85
C ASP A 483 14.18 10.72 -38.71
N ILE A 484 14.65 10.44 -37.49
CA ILE A 484 16.05 10.12 -37.22
C ILE A 484 16.29 8.62 -37.37
N GLU A 485 17.46 8.23 -37.92
CA GLU A 485 17.86 6.83 -38.04
C GLU A 485 17.97 6.15 -36.67
N VAL A 486 17.53 4.88 -36.58
CA VAL A 486 17.51 4.09 -35.35
C VAL A 486 18.87 4.10 -34.64
N GLU A 487 19.96 3.98 -35.39
CA GLU A 487 21.33 3.99 -34.85
C GLU A 487 21.61 5.26 -34.02
N LYS A 488 21.20 6.43 -34.50
CA LYS A 488 21.41 7.71 -33.79
C LYS A 488 20.51 7.83 -32.57
N ILE A 489 19.34 7.19 -32.58
CA ILE A 489 18.48 7.11 -31.40
C ILE A 489 19.16 6.23 -30.34
N VAL A 490 19.73 5.10 -30.74
CA VAL A 490 20.49 4.21 -29.84
C VAL A 490 21.67 4.95 -29.21
N GLU A 491 22.50 5.62 -30.02
CA GLU A 491 23.60 6.46 -29.53
C GLU A 491 23.12 7.54 -28.55
N ALA A 492 21.97 8.18 -28.79
CA ALA A 492 21.43 9.20 -27.90
C ALA A 492 20.97 8.64 -26.53
N VAL A 493 20.52 7.39 -26.47
CA VAL A 493 20.19 6.69 -25.22
C VAL A 493 21.48 6.35 -24.46
N GLU A 494 22.48 5.77 -25.15
CA GLU A 494 23.77 5.40 -24.55
C GLU A 494 24.50 6.62 -23.97
N ASP A 495 24.51 7.74 -24.72
CA ASP A 495 25.09 9.02 -24.31
C ASP A 495 24.27 9.74 -23.23
N LYS A 496 23.09 9.21 -22.85
CA LYS A 496 22.13 9.84 -21.94
C LYS A 496 21.69 11.25 -22.37
N LYS A 497 21.64 11.50 -23.68
CA LYS A 497 21.11 12.75 -24.27
C LYS A 497 19.59 12.83 -24.15
N ILE A 498 18.92 11.67 -24.13
CA ILE A 498 17.47 11.57 -23.96
C ILE A 498 17.11 10.76 -22.71
N THR A 499 15.99 11.13 -22.08
CA THR A 499 15.43 10.38 -20.95
C THR A 499 14.72 9.12 -21.42
N LEU A 500 14.47 8.17 -20.49
CA LEU A 500 13.60 7.02 -20.75
C LEU A 500 12.17 7.45 -21.13
N GLY A 501 11.66 8.53 -20.54
CA GLY A 501 10.36 9.08 -20.90
C GLY A 501 10.32 9.63 -22.33
N THR A 502 11.41 10.26 -22.80
CA THR A 502 11.55 10.62 -24.22
C THR A 502 11.64 9.39 -25.10
N LEU A 503 12.41 8.35 -24.73
CA LEU A 503 12.49 7.10 -25.48
C LEU A 503 11.12 6.43 -25.62
N GLU A 504 10.32 6.40 -24.54
CA GLU A 504 8.94 5.91 -24.55
C GLU A 504 8.09 6.63 -25.60
N MET A 505 8.17 7.97 -25.66
CA MET A 505 7.44 8.76 -26.65
C MET A 505 7.96 8.55 -28.08
N ILE A 506 9.28 8.36 -28.26
CA ILE A 506 9.87 7.99 -29.55
C ILE A 506 9.27 6.67 -30.04
N GLN A 507 9.09 5.67 -29.17
CA GLN A 507 8.50 4.40 -29.60
C GLN A 507 7.05 4.53 -30.09
N ILE A 508 6.27 5.42 -29.47
CA ILE A 508 4.89 5.73 -29.91
C ILE A 508 4.94 6.39 -31.30
N LEU A 509 5.72 7.46 -31.45
CA LEU A 509 5.85 8.18 -32.73
C LEU A 509 6.44 7.32 -33.84
N PHE A 510 7.40 6.45 -33.51
CA PHE A 510 8.03 5.54 -34.47
C PHE A 510 7.00 4.57 -35.06
N LEU A 511 6.12 4.00 -34.23
CA LEU A 511 5.01 3.17 -34.71
C LEU A 511 4.06 3.99 -35.60
N GLN A 512 3.71 5.20 -35.18
CA GLN A 512 2.81 6.07 -35.93
C GLN A 512 3.34 6.39 -37.33
N ASN A 513 4.65 6.66 -37.46
CA ASN A 513 5.29 7.04 -38.71
C ASN A 513 5.63 5.86 -39.61
N THR A 514 6.22 4.81 -39.04
CA THR A 514 6.77 3.69 -39.83
C THR A 514 5.82 2.51 -39.96
N LYS A 515 4.79 2.44 -39.10
CA LYS A 515 3.91 1.27 -38.92
C LYS A 515 4.67 -0.01 -38.52
N GLU A 516 5.87 0.13 -37.97
CA GLU A 516 6.69 -0.93 -37.38
C GLU A 516 6.99 -0.60 -35.91
N GLU A 517 7.23 -1.62 -35.09
CA GLU A 517 7.62 -1.39 -33.69
C GLU A 517 9.12 -1.08 -33.59
N PHE A 518 9.47 -0.06 -32.80
CA PHE A 518 10.87 0.35 -32.61
C PHE A 518 11.71 -0.81 -32.05
N ILE A 519 11.18 -1.57 -31.10
CA ILE A 519 11.83 -2.75 -30.51
C ILE A 519 12.22 -3.84 -31.53
N SER A 520 11.54 -3.89 -32.68
CA SER A 520 11.86 -4.85 -33.74
C SER A 520 13.12 -4.47 -34.55
N ARG A 521 13.61 -3.23 -34.39
CA ARG A 521 14.69 -2.63 -35.19
C ARG A 521 15.96 -2.33 -34.39
N ILE A 522 15.93 -2.51 -33.07
CA ILE A 522 17.08 -2.28 -32.20
C ILE A 522 18.00 -3.50 -32.14
N ASP A 523 19.22 -3.26 -31.67
CA ASP A 523 20.15 -4.29 -31.24
C ASP A 523 20.18 -4.44 -29.71
N ASP A 524 21.08 -5.29 -29.21
CA ASP A 524 21.17 -5.62 -27.79
C ASP A 524 21.72 -4.49 -26.90
N ARG A 525 22.21 -3.36 -27.46
CA ARG A 525 22.90 -2.31 -26.66
C ARG A 525 21.99 -1.65 -25.63
N ILE A 526 20.74 -1.39 -26.01
CA ILE A 526 19.74 -0.68 -25.17
C ILE A 526 18.46 -1.51 -24.97
N HIS A 527 18.56 -2.83 -25.12
CA HIS A 527 17.40 -3.73 -25.13
C HIS A 527 16.57 -3.62 -23.85
N GLY A 528 17.21 -3.53 -22.68
CA GLY A 528 16.50 -3.44 -21.40
C GLY A 528 15.67 -2.17 -21.27
N GLU A 529 16.24 -1.02 -21.63
CA GLU A 529 15.59 0.29 -21.65
C GLU A 529 14.44 0.33 -22.65
N VAL A 530 14.61 -0.28 -23.82
CA VAL A 530 13.58 -0.33 -24.87
C VAL A 530 12.43 -1.24 -24.46
N VAL A 531 12.67 -2.41 -23.86
CA VAL A 531 11.60 -3.29 -23.34
C VAL A 531 10.78 -2.57 -22.27
N GLU A 532 11.45 -1.88 -21.35
CA GLU A 532 10.80 -1.13 -20.27
C GLU A 532 9.92 0.01 -20.82
N THR A 533 10.49 0.84 -21.68
CA THR A 533 9.78 1.98 -22.29
C THR A 533 8.74 1.56 -23.33
N PHE A 534 8.90 0.39 -23.95
CA PHE A 534 7.90 -0.19 -24.84
C PHE A 534 6.64 -0.50 -24.03
N MET A 535 6.78 -1.23 -22.92
CA MET A 535 5.67 -1.63 -22.08
C MET A 535 5.00 -0.45 -21.35
N SER A 536 5.76 0.52 -20.83
CA SER A 536 5.18 1.72 -20.21
C SER A 536 4.44 2.60 -21.23
N GLY A 537 4.95 2.66 -22.47
CA GLY A 537 4.37 3.46 -23.55
C GLY A 537 3.04 2.93 -24.08
N LEU A 538 2.73 1.64 -23.94
CA LEU A 538 1.52 1.05 -24.52
C LEU A 538 0.23 1.72 -24.00
N TYR A 539 0.20 2.17 -22.74
CA TYR A 539 -0.98 2.86 -22.25
C TYR A 539 -1.24 4.19 -22.96
N TRP A 540 -0.18 4.90 -23.34
CA TRP A 540 -0.26 6.22 -23.95
C TRP A 540 -0.58 6.18 -25.44
N ARG A 541 -0.69 4.98 -26.03
CA ARG A 541 -1.10 4.75 -27.42
C ARG A 541 -2.61 4.68 -27.56
N ASN A 542 -3.12 5.06 -28.71
CA ASN A 542 -4.53 4.80 -29.02
C ASN A 542 -4.76 3.27 -29.04
N ALA A 543 -5.92 2.81 -28.57
CA ALA A 543 -6.20 1.37 -28.47
C ALA A 543 -6.06 0.64 -29.82
N ASN A 544 -6.36 1.32 -30.93
CA ASN A 544 -6.26 0.78 -32.28
C ASN A 544 -4.80 0.65 -32.79
N GLU A 545 -3.84 1.34 -32.16
CA GLU A 545 -2.43 1.25 -32.54
C GLU A 545 -1.79 -0.04 -32.03
N ILE A 546 -2.32 -0.61 -30.95
CA ILE A 546 -1.88 -1.90 -30.40
C ILE A 546 -2.43 -3.02 -31.29
N ASN A 547 -1.64 -3.40 -32.28
CA ASN A 547 -2.03 -4.29 -33.36
C ASN A 547 -1.27 -5.62 -33.32
N GLU A 548 -1.45 -6.45 -34.34
CA GLU A 548 -0.82 -7.78 -34.45
C GLU A 548 0.71 -7.74 -34.35
N LYS A 549 1.37 -6.68 -34.84
CA LYS A 549 2.83 -6.51 -34.73
C LYS A 549 3.25 -6.25 -33.29
N THR A 550 2.51 -5.39 -32.59
CA THR A 550 2.72 -5.13 -31.15
C THR A 550 2.57 -6.42 -30.35
N ILE A 551 1.52 -7.20 -30.64
CA ILE A 551 1.29 -8.50 -30.01
C ILE A 551 2.44 -9.46 -30.33
N ALA A 552 2.92 -9.53 -31.57
CA ALA A 552 4.03 -10.40 -31.95
C ALA A 552 5.31 -10.12 -31.15
N GLU A 553 5.65 -8.85 -30.92
CA GLU A 553 6.81 -8.48 -30.08
C GLU A 553 6.57 -8.84 -28.60
N ILE A 554 5.35 -8.65 -28.08
CA ILE A 554 4.99 -9.09 -26.71
C ILE A 554 5.16 -10.62 -26.56
N GLU A 555 4.68 -11.40 -27.53
CA GLU A 555 4.83 -12.88 -27.51
C GLU A 555 6.29 -13.32 -27.56
N LYS A 556 7.12 -12.62 -28.35
CA LYS A 556 8.56 -12.85 -28.44
C LYS A 556 9.23 -12.61 -27.10
N LEU A 557 8.90 -11.51 -26.41
CA LEU A 557 9.44 -11.19 -25.09
C LEU A 557 8.97 -12.16 -24.00
N LEU A 558 7.69 -12.57 -24.03
CA LEU A 558 7.14 -13.60 -23.13
C LEU A 558 7.80 -14.97 -23.32
N SER A 559 8.32 -15.23 -24.52
CA SER A 559 9.03 -16.47 -24.87
C SER A 559 10.55 -16.35 -24.71
N SER A 560 11.05 -15.20 -24.25
CA SER A 560 12.49 -14.98 -24.07
C SER A 560 13.07 -15.85 -22.96
N SER A 561 14.38 -16.10 -22.99
CA SER A 561 15.08 -16.75 -21.87
C SER A 561 15.45 -15.77 -20.74
N ASN A 562 15.18 -14.47 -20.92
CA ASN A 562 15.52 -13.43 -19.97
C ASN A 562 14.35 -13.19 -19.02
N GLU A 563 14.48 -13.66 -17.77
CA GLU A 563 13.44 -13.50 -16.75
C GLU A 563 13.08 -12.03 -16.47
N SER A 564 14.04 -11.10 -16.64
CA SER A 564 13.79 -9.66 -16.47
C SER A 564 12.80 -9.14 -17.50
N ASP A 565 12.93 -9.57 -18.75
CA ASP A 565 12.05 -9.13 -19.84
C ASP A 565 10.64 -9.69 -19.65
N ILE A 566 10.53 -10.98 -19.32
CA ILE A 566 9.23 -11.59 -19.01
C ILE A 566 8.56 -10.86 -17.84
N ARG A 567 9.32 -10.54 -16.79
CA ARG A 567 8.81 -9.80 -15.63
C ARG A 567 8.29 -8.42 -16.03
N ARG A 568 9.06 -7.65 -16.81
CA ARG A 568 8.63 -6.32 -17.31
C ARG A 568 7.35 -6.43 -18.13
N VAL A 569 7.24 -7.42 -19.00
CA VAL A 569 6.05 -7.63 -19.83
C VAL A 569 4.85 -8.03 -18.99
N ILE A 570 4.99 -8.95 -18.03
CA ILE A 570 3.87 -9.34 -17.14
C ILE A 570 3.35 -8.14 -16.35
N LEU A 571 4.24 -7.32 -15.78
CA LEU A 571 3.85 -6.13 -15.04
C LEU A 571 3.19 -5.08 -15.94
N GLY A 572 3.72 -4.86 -17.15
CA GLY A 572 3.12 -3.97 -18.14
C GLY A 572 1.75 -4.45 -18.62
N LEU A 573 1.57 -5.77 -18.81
CA LEU A 573 0.27 -6.37 -19.15
C LEU A 573 -0.76 -6.15 -18.03
N ILE A 574 -0.36 -6.29 -16.76
CA ILE A 574 -1.25 -5.96 -15.63
C ILE A 574 -1.61 -4.48 -15.64
N ALA A 575 -0.65 -3.58 -15.91
CA ALA A 575 -0.90 -2.14 -15.96
C ALA A 575 -1.91 -1.73 -17.05
N ILE A 576 -1.83 -2.31 -18.25
CA ILE A 576 -2.76 -2.02 -19.36
C ILE A 576 -4.03 -2.88 -19.35
N SER A 577 -4.12 -3.88 -18.47
CA SER A 577 -5.18 -4.89 -18.47
C SER A 577 -6.60 -4.33 -18.42
N THR A 578 -6.78 -3.17 -17.79
CA THR A 578 -8.09 -2.53 -17.65
C THR A 578 -8.45 -1.63 -18.83
N LYS A 579 -7.51 -1.40 -19.78
CA LYS A 579 -7.72 -0.49 -20.93
C LYS A 579 -8.81 -1.02 -21.85
N ASN A 580 -9.92 -0.31 -21.92
CA ASN A 580 -11.04 -0.69 -22.76
C ASN A 580 -10.68 -0.57 -24.25
N GLY A 581 -11.28 -1.41 -25.09
CA GLY A 581 -11.02 -1.46 -26.54
C GLY A 581 -9.62 -1.92 -26.96
N CYS A 582 -8.72 -2.19 -26.00
CA CYS A 582 -7.34 -2.60 -26.28
C CYS A 582 -7.21 -4.11 -26.56
N ALA A 583 -6.39 -4.49 -27.55
CA ALA A 583 -6.18 -5.89 -27.93
C ALA A 583 -5.46 -6.75 -26.86
N ILE A 584 -4.73 -6.12 -25.93
CA ILE A 584 -3.95 -6.79 -24.87
C ILE A 584 -4.50 -6.55 -23.46
N ASN A 585 -5.81 -6.28 -23.35
CA ASN A 585 -6.49 -6.09 -22.08
C ASN A 585 -6.65 -7.40 -21.27
N ALA A 586 -7.43 -7.37 -20.18
CA ALA A 586 -7.62 -8.51 -19.29
C ALA A 586 -8.18 -9.76 -19.99
N TYR A 587 -8.92 -9.62 -21.09
CA TYR A 587 -9.37 -10.78 -21.88
C TYR A 587 -8.22 -11.48 -22.60
N TYR A 588 -7.22 -10.74 -23.08
CA TYR A 588 -6.01 -11.33 -23.64
C TYR A 588 -5.27 -12.14 -22.58
N ILE A 589 -5.09 -11.57 -21.38
CA ILE A 589 -4.46 -12.26 -20.25
C ILE A 589 -5.27 -13.50 -19.85
N HIS A 590 -6.59 -13.37 -19.72
CA HIS A 590 -7.47 -14.49 -19.40
C HIS A 590 -7.37 -15.61 -20.43
N LYS A 591 -7.43 -15.30 -21.73
CA LYS A 591 -7.26 -16.28 -22.81
C LYS A 591 -5.90 -16.97 -22.76
N LYS A 592 -4.83 -16.26 -22.39
CA LYS A 592 -3.49 -16.86 -22.27
C LYS A 592 -3.43 -17.82 -21.09
N LEU A 593 -3.84 -17.38 -19.91
CA LEU A 593 -3.79 -18.18 -18.68
C LEU A 593 -4.79 -19.35 -18.70
N SER A 594 -5.96 -19.20 -19.32
CA SER A 594 -6.97 -20.25 -19.43
C SER A 594 -6.50 -21.43 -20.29
N ASN A 595 -5.70 -21.16 -21.31
CA ASN A 595 -5.15 -22.18 -22.21
C ASN A 595 -3.88 -22.85 -21.66
N MET A 596 -3.35 -22.40 -20.51
CA MET A 596 -2.17 -23.00 -19.88
C MET A 596 -2.55 -24.18 -18.97
N PRO A 597 -1.76 -25.28 -18.96
CA PRO A 597 -1.89 -26.32 -17.95
C PRO A 597 -1.73 -25.77 -16.53
N SER A 598 -2.54 -26.23 -15.57
CA SER A 598 -2.66 -25.61 -14.24
C SER A 598 -1.32 -25.45 -13.50
N TYR A 599 -0.47 -26.49 -13.47
CA TYR A 599 0.86 -26.38 -12.83
C TYR A 599 1.81 -25.41 -13.52
N ARG A 600 1.78 -25.36 -14.87
CA ARG A 600 2.63 -24.42 -15.63
C ARG A 600 2.18 -22.98 -15.39
N ARG A 601 0.86 -22.75 -15.40
CA ARG A 601 0.26 -21.45 -15.09
C ARG A 601 0.67 -20.98 -13.69
N ASP A 602 0.44 -21.83 -12.68
CA ASP A 602 0.74 -21.49 -11.29
C ASP A 602 2.24 -21.29 -11.06
N PHE A 603 3.09 -22.07 -11.72
CA PHE A 603 4.54 -21.86 -11.71
C PHE A 603 4.93 -20.47 -12.24
N ILE A 604 4.42 -20.07 -13.41
CA ILE A 604 4.71 -18.75 -14.00
C ILE A 604 4.19 -17.63 -13.11
N LEU A 605 2.92 -17.70 -12.67
CA LEU A 605 2.33 -16.69 -11.81
C LEU A 605 3.06 -16.58 -10.48
N SER A 606 3.40 -17.70 -9.85
CA SER A 606 4.16 -17.71 -8.60
C SER A 606 5.58 -17.16 -8.80
N LEU A 607 6.26 -17.50 -9.90
CA LEU A 607 7.61 -16.98 -10.18
C LEU A 607 7.64 -15.44 -10.26
N PHE A 608 6.63 -14.82 -10.88
CA PHE A 608 6.63 -13.38 -11.14
C PHE A 608 5.81 -12.55 -10.14
N LEU A 609 4.85 -13.12 -9.43
CA LEU A 609 3.95 -12.39 -8.52
C LEU A 609 4.18 -12.68 -7.04
N LEU A 610 4.90 -13.76 -6.68
CA LEU A 610 5.13 -14.09 -5.28
C LEU A 610 5.93 -12.99 -4.56
N LYS A 611 5.42 -12.55 -3.40
CA LYS A 611 5.98 -11.46 -2.58
C LYS A 611 6.07 -10.10 -3.28
N GLN A 612 5.39 -9.95 -4.41
CA GLN A 612 5.39 -8.69 -5.14
C GLN A 612 4.33 -7.70 -4.68
N TYR A 613 3.35 -8.14 -3.87
CA TYR A 613 2.29 -7.26 -3.36
C TYR A 613 2.84 -6.00 -2.70
N ASP A 614 3.81 -6.15 -1.79
CA ASP A 614 4.40 -5.04 -1.05
C ASP A 614 5.54 -4.33 -1.82
N GLN A 615 6.05 -4.94 -2.89
CA GLN A 615 7.23 -4.46 -3.63
C GLN A 615 6.86 -3.72 -4.91
N VAL A 616 5.70 -4.04 -5.50
CA VAL A 616 5.31 -3.60 -6.83
C VAL A 616 3.96 -2.90 -6.74
N LYS A 617 4.01 -1.57 -6.81
CA LYS A 617 2.86 -0.69 -6.61
C LYS A 617 1.66 -1.04 -7.51
N ILE A 618 1.88 -1.39 -8.78
CA ILE A 618 0.80 -1.81 -9.69
C ILE A 618 -0.01 -2.99 -9.13
N ILE A 619 0.63 -3.95 -8.47
CA ILE A 619 -0.04 -5.15 -7.93
C ILE A 619 -0.88 -4.79 -6.70
N SER A 620 -0.30 -4.07 -5.73
CA SER A 620 -1.05 -3.63 -4.54
C SER A 620 -2.17 -2.66 -4.92
N ASP A 621 -1.90 -1.68 -5.77
CA ASP A 621 -2.89 -0.70 -6.25
C ASP A 621 -4.09 -1.37 -6.92
N THR A 622 -3.86 -2.43 -7.73
CA THR A 622 -4.94 -3.18 -8.38
C THR A 622 -5.91 -3.78 -7.36
N CYS A 623 -5.42 -4.18 -6.17
CA CYS A 623 -6.26 -4.74 -5.12
C CYS A 623 -6.82 -3.66 -4.19
N GLU A 624 -5.97 -2.77 -3.65
CA GLU A 624 -6.38 -1.78 -2.66
C GLU A 624 -7.38 -0.76 -3.24
N ARG A 625 -7.25 -0.37 -4.52
CA ARG A 625 -8.26 0.49 -5.19
C ARG A 625 -9.62 -0.19 -5.27
N ALA A 626 -9.64 -1.49 -5.57
CA ALA A 626 -10.88 -2.25 -5.67
C ALA A 626 -11.55 -2.36 -4.29
N ILE A 627 -10.75 -2.52 -3.23
CA ILE A 627 -11.23 -2.57 -1.84
C ILE A 627 -11.77 -1.21 -1.39
N ALA A 628 -11.04 -0.12 -1.67
CA ALA A 628 -11.35 1.22 -1.18
C ALA A 628 -12.48 1.92 -1.95
N LEU A 629 -12.89 1.39 -3.12
CA LEU A 629 -13.93 2.01 -3.94
C LEU A 629 -15.27 2.08 -3.18
N LYS A 630 -15.81 3.30 -3.03
CA LYS A 630 -17.05 3.55 -2.26
C LYS A 630 -18.30 3.57 -3.13
N HIS A 631 -18.19 4.09 -4.36
CA HIS A 631 -19.32 4.34 -5.27
C HIS A 631 -19.04 3.78 -6.68
N PRO A 632 -20.08 3.55 -7.51
CA PRO A 632 -19.92 3.13 -8.90
C PRO A 632 -19.42 4.30 -9.77
N THR A 633 -18.12 4.57 -9.76
CA THR A 633 -17.49 5.72 -10.44
C THR A 633 -17.05 5.41 -11.88
N PHE A 634 -16.70 4.16 -12.19
CA PHE A 634 -16.09 3.75 -13.46
C PHE A 634 -17.09 3.10 -14.43
N ALA A 635 -16.75 3.09 -15.72
CA ALA A 635 -17.52 2.39 -16.75
C ALA A 635 -17.57 0.88 -16.49
N ALA A 636 -18.73 0.25 -16.73
CA ALA A 636 -18.97 -1.16 -16.44
C ALA A 636 -17.98 -2.10 -17.16
N ASP A 637 -17.65 -1.83 -18.43
CA ASP A 637 -16.71 -2.64 -19.20
C ASP A 637 -15.31 -2.66 -18.57
N SER A 638 -14.81 -1.51 -18.10
CA SER A 638 -13.51 -1.40 -17.43
C SER A 638 -13.51 -2.14 -16.09
N ILE A 639 -14.63 -2.10 -15.36
CA ILE A 639 -14.81 -2.88 -14.11
C ILE A 639 -14.79 -4.38 -14.39
N LEU A 640 -15.41 -4.84 -15.47
CA LEU A 640 -15.38 -6.25 -15.83
C LEU A 640 -13.95 -6.74 -16.16
N LEU A 641 -13.17 -5.93 -16.87
CA LEU A 641 -11.73 -6.20 -17.09
C LEU A 641 -10.97 -6.27 -15.76
N TRP A 642 -11.24 -5.36 -14.83
CA TRP A 642 -10.61 -5.35 -13.52
C TRP A 642 -10.95 -6.59 -12.68
N LYS A 643 -12.23 -6.98 -12.61
CA LYS A 643 -12.68 -8.22 -11.97
C LYS A 643 -11.98 -9.44 -12.54
N THR A 644 -11.76 -9.47 -13.86
CA THR A 644 -11.05 -10.57 -14.55
C THR A 644 -9.62 -10.74 -14.02
N ILE A 645 -8.90 -9.65 -13.79
CA ILE A 645 -7.54 -9.69 -13.22
C ILE A 645 -7.56 -10.08 -11.74
N LEU A 646 -8.50 -9.54 -10.96
CA LEU A 646 -8.65 -9.92 -9.55
C LEU A 646 -8.94 -11.42 -9.41
N CYS A 647 -9.76 -12.00 -10.28
CA CYS A 647 -10.01 -13.45 -10.32
C CYS A 647 -8.71 -14.26 -10.47
N TRP A 648 -7.79 -13.85 -11.35
CA TRP A 648 -6.48 -14.50 -11.44
C TRP A 648 -5.62 -14.30 -10.19
N GLY A 649 -5.72 -13.13 -9.53
CA GLY A 649 -5.09 -12.87 -8.23
C GLY A 649 -5.57 -13.82 -7.12
N THR A 650 -6.83 -14.25 -7.16
CA THR A 650 -7.39 -15.18 -6.16
C THR A 650 -6.79 -16.59 -6.19
N GLY A 651 -6.11 -16.96 -7.29
CA GLY A 651 -5.39 -18.24 -7.40
C GLY A 651 -3.94 -18.20 -6.91
N SER A 652 -3.47 -17.07 -6.40
CA SER A 652 -2.05 -16.82 -6.10
C SER A 652 -1.50 -17.68 -4.94
N ASN A 653 -0.20 -17.97 -5.03
CA ASN A 653 0.65 -18.56 -4.00
C ASN A 653 1.13 -17.52 -2.95
N ASP A 654 1.00 -16.23 -3.26
CA ASP A 654 1.10 -15.14 -2.29
C ASP A 654 -0.27 -14.98 -1.60
N ILE A 655 -0.33 -15.37 -0.32
CA ILE A 655 -1.59 -15.38 0.44
C ILE A 655 -2.15 -13.97 0.57
N LYS A 656 -1.29 -12.96 0.77
CA LYS A 656 -1.70 -11.56 0.92
C LYS A 656 -2.32 -11.05 -0.38
N LEU A 657 -1.69 -11.29 -1.53
CA LEU A 657 -2.26 -10.96 -2.83
C LEU A 657 -3.60 -11.66 -3.06
N ARG A 658 -3.67 -12.96 -2.76
CA ARG A 658 -4.90 -13.76 -2.92
C ARG A 658 -6.06 -13.19 -2.12
N ASP A 659 -5.83 -12.90 -0.85
CA ASP A 659 -6.88 -12.43 0.06
C ASP A 659 -7.30 -11.00 -0.26
N LYS A 660 -6.35 -10.12 -0.60
CA LYS A 660 -6.62 -8.76 -1.05
C LYS A 660 -7.37 -8.73 -2.39
N ALA A 661 -6.99 -9.58 -3.35
CA ALA A 661 -7.74 -9.73 -4.60
C ALA A 661 -9.17 -10.25 -4.35
N SER A 662 -9.36 -11.18 -3.42
CA SER A 662 -10.69 -11.70 -3.04
C SER A 662 -11.58 -10.61 -2.43
N LYS A 663 -11.03 -9.79 -1.53
CA LYS A 663 -11.74 -8.65 -0.93
C LYS A 663 -12.09 -7.58 -1.98
N GLY A 664 -11.15 -7.26 -2.86
CA GLY A 664 -11.38 -6.34 -3.99
C GLY A 664 -12.47 -6.85 -4.93
N LEU A 665 -12.43 -8.13 -5.32
CA LEU A 665 -13.44 -8.74 -6.18
C LEU A 665 -14.84 -8.67 -5.56
N THR A 666 -14.95 -8.95 -4.26
CA THR A 666 -16.22 -8.87 -3.51
C THR A 666 -16.77 -7.45 -3.48
N ASN A 667 -15.93 -6.44 -3.27
CA ASN A 667 -16.37 -5.05 -3.28
C ASN A 667 -16.81 -4.61 -4.70
N LEU A 668 -16.10 -5.03 -5.75
CA LEU A 668 -16.52 -4.73 -7.13
C LEU A 668 -17.81 -5.44 -7.53
N PHE A 669 -18.09 -6.65 -7.04
CA PHE A 669 -19.39 -7.29 -7.21
C PHE A 669 -20.49 -6.59 -6.42
N ARG A 670 -20.21 -6.08 -5.22
CA ARG A 670 -21.15 -5.24 -4.46
C ARG A 670 -21.53 -3.97 -5.24
N LEU A 671 -20.55 -3.29 -5.86
CA LEU A 671 -20.80 -2.04 -6.57
C LEU A 671 -21.38 -2.24 -7.99
N TYR A 672 -21.01 -3.34 -8.65
CA TYR A 672 -21.42 -3.66 -10.02
C TYR A 672 -21.92 -5.12 -10.10
N PRO A 673 -23.10 -5.40 -9.52
CA PRO A 673 -23.58 -6.77 -9.32
C PRO A 673 -23.93 -7.53 -10.61
N LEU A 674 -24.27 -6.83 -11.68
CA LEU A 674 -24.66 -7.45 -12.95
C LEU A 674 -23.55 -8.31 -13.57
N ASP A 675 -22.28 -8.02 -13.29
CA ASP A 675 -21.15 -8.77 -13.85
C ASP A 675 -20.92 -10.13 -13.19
N MET A 676 -21.57 -10.44 -12.05
CA MET A 676 -21.35 -11.72 -11.34
C MET A 676 -21.54 -12.91 -12.28
N LEU A 677 -22.65 -12.94 -13.03
CA LEU A 677 -22.93 -14.01 -14.00
C LEU A 677 -21.93 -14.01 -15.16
N THR A 678 -21.48 -12.85 -15.62
CA THR A 678 -20.49 -12.74 -16.69
C THR A 678 -19.16 -13.35 -16.27
N VAL A 679 -18.68 -13.03 -15.05
CA VAL A 679 -17.44 -13.59 -14.48
C VAL A 679 -17.56 -15.08 -14.24
N ILE A 680 -18.68 -15.56 -13.67
CA ILE A 680 -18.94 -17.00 -13.46
C ILE A 680 -18.84 -17.75 -14.79
N ASN A 681 -19.49 -17.25 -15.85
CA ASN A 681 -19.47 -17.90 -17.16
C ASN A 681 -18.07 -17.87 -17.81
N MET A 682 -17.32 -16.79 -17.63
CA MET A 682 -15.97 -16.65 -18.18
C MET A 682 -14.97 -17.61 -17.51
N PHE A 683 -15.09 -17.85 -16.20
CA PHE A 683 -14.16 -18.70 -15.45
C PHE A 683 -14.61 -20.16 -15.29
N LYS A 684 -15.80 -20.54 -15.75
CA LYS A 684 -16.40 -21.88 -15.52
C LYS A 684 -15.49 -23.05 -15.91
N ASP A 685 -14.68 -22.91 -16.97
CA ASP A 685 -13.84 -23.97 -17.52
C ASP A 685 -12.40 -23.97 -16.96
N ILE A 686 -12.09 -23.05 -16.04
CA ILE A 686 -10.76 -22.96 -15.43
C ILE A 686 -10.57 -24.11 -14.42
N ASN A 687 -9.56 -24.95 -14.64
CA ASN A 687 -9.21 -26.02 -13.70
C ASN A 687 -8.32 -25.50 -12.55
N ASP A 688 -8.91 -24.73 -11.65
CA ASP A 688 -8.29 -24.24 -10.41
C ASP A 688 -9.37 -23.96 -9.34
N ASP A 689 -9.47 -24.84 -8.35
CA ASP A 689 -10.51 -24.70 -7.33
C ASP A 689 -10.31 -23.48 -6.43
N TYR A 690 -9.08 -22.98 -6.23
CA TYR A 690 -8.90 -21.76 -5.44
C TYR A 690 -9.59 -20.56 -6.10
N ILE A 691 -9.51 -20.47 -7.43
CA ILE A 691 -10.20 -19.40 -8.18
C ILE A 691 -11.72 -19.55 -8.01
N HIS A 692 -12.25 -20.76 -8.18
CA HIS A 692 -13.70 -21.00 -8.03
C HIS A 692 -14.18 -20.78 -6.60
N GLU A 693 -13.43 -21.24 -5.59
CA GLU A 693 -13.71 -21.01 -4.18
C GLU A 693 -13.88 -19.51 -3.90
N ARG A 694 -12.93 -18.68 -4.36
CA ARG A 694 -12.97 -17.23 -4.11
C ARG A 694 -14.01 -16.50 -4.96
N ILE A 695 -14.27 -16.93 -6.20
CA ILE A 695 -15.37 -16.38 -7.00
C ILE A 695 -16.71 -16.65 -6.32
N TRP A 696 -17.00 -17.90 -5.93
CA TRP A 696 -18.28 -18.25 -5.29
C TRP A 696 -18.42 -17.64 -3.90
N GLN A 697 -17.34 -17.56 -3.12
CA GLN A 697 -17.34 -16.86 -1.84
C GLN A 697 -17.63 -15.37 -2.03
N ALA A 698 -17.00 -14.72 -3.01
CA ALA A 698 -17.22 -13.31 -3.32
C ALA A 698 -18.67 -13.06 -3.76
N VAL A 699 -19.20 -13.89 -4.65
CA VAL A 699 -20.62 -13.84 -5.08
C VAL A 699 -21.55 -13.98 -3.88
N TYR A 700 -21.37 -15.03 -3.07
CA TYR A 700 -22.20 -15.24 -1.88
C TYR A 700 -22.13 -14.03 -0.92
N SER A 701 -20.93 -13.55 -0.62
CA SER A 701 -20.72 -12.42 0.30
C SER A 701 -21.34 -11.13 -0.23
N SER A 702 -21.16 -10.83 -1.53
CA SER A 702 -21.78 -9.66 -2.17
C SER A 702 -23.31 -9.74 -2.15
N LEU A 703 -23.90 -10.92 -2.39
CA LEU A 703 -25.35 -11.11 -2.31
C LEU A 703 -25.88 -10.88 -0.88
N VAL A 704 -25.16 -11.35 0.12
CA VAL A 704 -25.51 -11.13 1.54
C VAL A 704 -25.44 -9.65 1.90
N ILE A 705 -24.41 -8.93 1.44
CA ILE A 705 -24.23 -7.49 1.70
C ILE A 705 -25.27 -6.65 0.98
N LEU A 706 -25.58 -6.98 -0.29
CA LEU A 706 -26.54 -6.25 -1.10
C LEU A 706 -27.97 -6.40 -0.60
N GLU A 707 -28.35 -7.60 -0.16
CA GLU A 707 -29.71 -7.92 0.27
C GLU A 707 -30.77 -7.62 -0.81
N GLU A 708 -30.43 -7.81 -2.09
CA GLU A 708 -31.33 -7.53 -3.21
C GLU A 708 -31.83 -8.81 -3.91
N GLN A 709 -33.16 -9.02 -3.86
CA GLN A 709 -33.81 -10.21 -4.40
C GLN A 709 -33.50 -10.45 -5.88
N ALA A 710 -33.45 -9.40 -6.71
CA ALA A 710 -33.24 -9.54 -8.16
C ALA A 710 -31.92 -10.24 -8.51
N TYR A 711 -30.83 -9.88 -7.82
CA TYR A 711 -29.51 -10.48 -8.05
C TYR A 711 -29.44 -11.91 -7.50
N VAL A 712 -30.01 -12.15 -6.31
CA VAL A 712 -30.05 -13.50 -5.73
C VAL A 712 -30.82 -14.46 -6.64
N MET A 713 -32.01 -14.07 -7.12
CA MET A 713 -32.83 -14.92 -7.98
C MET A 713 -32.14 -15.24 -9.30
N SER A 714 -31.40 -14.29 -9.88
CA SER A 714 -30.63 -14.50 -11.11
C SER A 714 -29.52 -15.55 -10.92
N ILE A 715 -28.82 -15.51 -9.79
CA ILE A 715 -27.78 -16.50 -9.45
C ILE A 715 -28.40 -17.86 -9.13
N LEU A 716 -29.52 -17.92 -8.40
CA LEU A 716 -30.25 -19.17 -8.15
C LEU A 716 -30.69 -19.84 -9.44
N GLU A 717 -31.22 -19.07 -10.40
CA GLU A 717 -31.63 -19.59 -11.71
C GLU A 717 -30.43 -20.18 -12.48
N TYR A 718 -29.29 -19.48 -12.48
CA TYR A 718 -28.06 -20.02 -13.04
C TYR A 718 -27.63 -21.33 -12.37
N ILE A 719 -27.62 -21.41 -11.04
CA ILE A 719 -27.22 -22.64 -10.33
C ILE A 719 -28.18 -23.79 -10.66
N LYS A 720 -29.50 -23.52 -10.70
CA LYS A 720 -30.51 -24.52 -11.09
C LYS A 720 -30.28 -25.06 -12.49
N ASN A 721 -30.05 -24.18 -13.46
CA ASN A 721 -29.95 -24.55 -14.87
C ASN A 721 -28.60 -25.19 -15.19
N SER A 722 -27.50 -24.59 -14.70
CA SER A 722 -26.15 -24.99 -15.06
C SER A 722 -25.57 -26.09 -14.19
N ILE A 723 -25.95 -26.19 -12.90
CA ILE A 723 -25.35 -27.14 -11.96
C ILE A 723 -26.34 -28.26 -11.60
N ILE A 724 -27.53 -27.89 -11.09
CA ILE A 724 -28.50 -28.87 -10.55
C ILE A 724 -29.13 -29.70 -11.67
N SER A 725 -29.66 -29.05 -12.71
CA SER A 725 -30.35 -29.74 -13.81
C SER A 725 -29.40 -30.59 -14.66
N CYS A 726 -28.13 -30.18 -14.74
CA CYS A 726 -27.07 -30.92 -15.42
C CYS A 726 -26.41 -31.98 -14.53
N ASP A 727 -26.70 -31.98 -13.22
CA ASP A 727 -26.10 -32.87 -12.22
C ASP A 727 -24.56 -32.80 -12.17
N ILE A 728 -23.99 -31.59 -12.32
CA ILE A 728 -22.54 -31.34 -12.38
C ILE A 728 -21.99 -30.64 -11.12
N TRP A 729 -22.26 -31.21 -9.95
CA TRP A 729 -21.78 -30.65 -8.68
C TRP A 729 -20.24 -30.66 -8.59
N PRO A 730 -19.58 -29.54 -8.22
CA PRO A 730 -18.13 -29.50 -7.99
C PRO A 730 -17.72 -30.50 -6.91
N GLN A 731 -16.57 -31.16 -7.00
CA GLN A 731 -16.10 -32.07 -5.93
C GLN A 731 -15.70 -31.34 -4.65
N ASN A 732 -15.23 -30.10 -4.79
CA ASN A 732 -14.74 -29.29 -3.68
C ASN A 732 -15.86 -28.92 -2.70
N VAL A 733 -15.71 -29.32 -1.43
CA VAL A 733 -16.70 -29.09 -0.37
C VAL A 733 -16.97 -27.61 -0.09
N LEU A 734 -15.98 -26.72 -0.20
CA LEU A 734 -16.18 -25.28 0.04
C LEU A 734 -17.06 -24.66 -1.04
N ILE A 735 -16.84 -25.03 -2.31
CA ILE A 735 -17.64 -24.53 -3.43
C ILE A 735 -19.11 -24.98 -3.27
N ARG A 736 -19.35 -26.24 -2.90
CA ARG A 736 -20.71 -26.75 -2.62
C ARG A 736 -21.40 -25.98 -1.52
N ASP A 737 -20.69 -25.70 -0.43
CA ASP A 737 -21.24 -24.95 0.68
C ASP A 737 -21.62 -23.53 0.25
N TYR A 738 -20.80 -22.82 -0.53
CA TYR A 738 -21.18 -21.50 -1.03
C TYR A 738 -22.40 -21.55 -1.96
N LEU A 739 -22.46 -22.52 -2.87
CA LEU A 739 -23.61 -22.73 -3.75
C LEU A 739 -24.89 -23.00 -2.94
N ARG A 740 -24.80 -23.90 -1.95
CA ARG A 740 -25.90 -24.19 -1.02
C ARG A 740 -26.29 -22.96 -0.22
N ASN A 741 -25.33 -22.21 0.31
CA ASN A 741 -25.59 -21.07 1.20
C ASN A 741 -26.32 -19.93 0.49
N ILE A 742 -26.17 -19.79 -0.84
CA ILE A 742 -26.98 -18.86 -1.63
C ILE A 742 -28.48 -19.26 -1.58
N PHE A 743 -28.80 -20.57 -1.65
CA PHE A 743 -30.18 -21.06 -1.48
C PHE A 743 -30.68 -20.90 -0.04
N GLU A 744 -29.85 -21.25 0.95
CA GLU A 744 -30.21 -21.13 2.37
C GLU A 744 -30.48 -19.66 2.75
N TYR A 745 -29.66 -18.73 2.26
CA TYR A 745 -29.86 -17.29 2.44
C TYR A 745 -31.15 -16.80 1.78
N ALA A 746 -31.42 -17.22 0.53
CA ALA A 746 -32.65 -16.85 -0.16
C ALA A 746 -33.90 -17.36 0.57
N TYR A 747 -33.84 -18.56 1.15
CA TYR A 747 -34.92 -19.12 1.95
C TYR A 747 -35.11 -18.38 3.27
N TYR A 748 -34.00 -18.05 3.95
CA TYR A 748 -34.02 -17.22 5.15
C TYR A 748 -34.71 -15.85 4.89
N LYS A 749 -34.49 -15.26 3.71
CA LYS A 749 -35.14 -14.02 3.27
C LYS A 749 -36.56 -14.20 2.72
N GLY A 750 -37.05 -15.44 2.59
CA GLY A 750 -38.38 -15.75 2.04
C GLY A 750 -38.51 -15.60 0.52
N TRP A 751 -37.39 -15.59 -0.22
CA TRP A 751 -37.37 -15.41 -1.68
C TRP A 751 -37.43 -16.72 -2.47
N CYS A 752 -37.16 -17.85 -1.84
CA CYS A 752 -37.34 -19.18 -2.41
C CYS A 752 -38.06 -20.11 -1.42
N THR A 753 -38.51 -21.25 -1.93
CA THR A 753 -39.21 -22.28 -1.16
C THR A 753 -38.24 -23.28 -0.55
N GLU A 754 -38.65 -23.91 0.55
CA GLU A 754 -37.87 -24.99 1.18
C GLU A 754 -37.56 -26.13 0.20
N LYS A 755 -38.48 -26.43 -0.73
CA LYS A 755 -38.29 -27.43 -1.79
C LYS A 755 -37.10 -27.11 -2.68
N GLU A 756 -36.85 -25.83 -2.97
CA GLU A 756 -35.72 -25.40 -3.79
C GLU A 756 -34.40 -25.52 -3.02
N VAL A 757 -34.39 -25.21 -1.73
CA VAL A 757 -33.21 -25.38 -0.88
C VAL A 757 -32.78 -26.83 -0.80
N ILE A 758 -33.75 -27.75 -0.67
CA ILE A 758 -33.46 -29.20 -0.59
C ILE A 758 -32.72 -29.69 -1.84
N LEU A 759 -32.92 -29.09 -3.01
CA LEU A 759 -32.19 -29.46 -4.25
C LEU A 759 -30.70 -29.13 -4.20
N ALA A 760 -30.31 -28.15 -3.37
CA ALA A 760 -28.93 -27.74 -3.18
C ALA A 760 -28.25 -28.39 -1.97
N ARG A 761 -28.97 -29.26 -1.24
CA ARG A 761 -28.43 -30.03 -0.11
C ARG A 761 -27.96 -31.42 -0.56
N PRO A 762 -27.07 -32.08 0.21
CA PRO A 762 -26.63 -33.45 -0.08
C PRO A 762 -27.82 -34.44 -0.12
N PRO A 763 -27.66 -35.61 -0.77
CA PRO A 763 -26.40 -36.14 -1.32
C PRO A 763 -26.04 -35.56 -2.69
N TYR A 764 -24.75 -35.26 -2.87
CA TYR A 764 -24.20 -34.93 -4.20
C TYR A 764 -23.67 -36.22 -4.86
N LYS A 765 -23.44 -36.22 -6.17
CA LYS A 765 -23.04 -37.42 -6.93
C LYS A 765 -21.57 -37.40 -7.35
N SER A 766 -20.65 -37.21 -6.39
CA SER A 766 -19.21 -37.27 -6.69
C SER A 766 -18.77 -38.64 -7.17
N LYS A 767 -17.73 -38.66 -8.01
CA LYS A 767 -17.03 -39.88 -8.38
C LYS A 767 -16.34 -40.49 -7.16
N LYS A 768 -16.53 -41.79 -6.94
CA LYS A 768 -15.76 -42.54 -5.95
C LYS A 768 -14.28 -42.64 -6.36
N HIS A 769 -13.37 -42.21 -5.50
CA HIS A 769 -11.93 -42.46 -5.60
C HIS A 769 -11.57 -43.64 -4.67
N GLU A 770 -10.93 -44.68 -5.20
CA GLU A 770 -10.46 -45.83 -4.43
C GLU A 770 -8.95 -45.74 -4.20
N VAL A 771 -8.50 -46.10 -2.99
CA VAL A 771 -7.09 -46.01 -2.58
C VAL A 771 -6.20 -46.92 -3.44
N ASN A 772 -5.21 -46.34 -4.12
CA ASN A 772 -4.26 -47.08 -4.95
C ASN A 772 -2.87 -47.21 -4.31
N ASN A 773 -2.74 -48.13 -3.36
CA ASN A 773 -1.46 -48.40 -2.69
C ASN A 773 -0.34 -48.80 -3.67
N LYS A 774 -0.67 -49.46 -4.80
CA LYS A 774 0.33 -49.87 -5.79
C LYS A 774 0.94 -48.65 -6.50
N PHE A 775 0.12 -47.66 -6.85
CA PHE A 775 0.59 -46.41 -7.43
C PHE A 775 1.50 -45.65 -6.47
N ALA A 776 1.08 -45.51 -5.20
CA ALA A 776 1.87 -44.85 -4.18
C ALA A 776 3.27 -45.49 -4.03
N LEU A 777 3.35 -46.82 -3.94
CA LEU A 777 4.61 -47.56 -3.85
C LEU A 777 5.51 -47.39 -5.09
N GLN A 778 4.92 -47.28 -6.28
CA GLN A 778 5.66 -47.08 -7.52
C GLN A 778 6.33 -45.69 -7.59
N PHE A 779 5.66 -44.65 -7.08
CA PHE A 779 6.08 -43.26 -7.26
C PHE A 779 6.67 -42.60 -6.02
N LYS A 780 6.59 -43.22 -4.83
CA LYS A 780 7.08 -42.64 -3.57
C LYS A 780 8.54 -42.20 -3.62
N GLU A 781 9.44 -42.94 -4.26
CA GLU A 781 10.87 -42.60 -4.27
C GLU A 781 11.15 -41.38 -5.17
N ARG A 782 10.45 -41.29 -6.31
CA ARG A 782 10.56 -40.15 -7.24
C ARG A 782 9.99 -38.87 -6.64
N PHE A 783 8.90 -38.96 -5.87
CA PHE A 783 8.21 -37.84 -5.25
C PHE A 783 8.30 -37.89 -3.71
N SER A 784 9.46 -38.25 -3.16
CA SER A 784 9.64 -38.57 -1.74
C SER A 784 9.18 -37.48 -0.78
N SER A 785 9.51 -36.22 -1.05
CA SER A 785 9.05 -35.09 -0.23
C SER A 785 7.53 -34.92 -0.28
N LEU A 786 6.90 -35.03 -1.46
CA LEU A 786 5.45 -34.93 -1.59
C LEU A 786 4.76 -36.11 -0.89
N PHE A 787 5.27 -37.33 -1.08
CA PHE A 787 4.75 -38.53 -0.44
C PHE A 787 4.80 -38.39 1.09
N TRP A 788 5.94 -37.97 1.65
CA TRP A 788 6.07 -37.69 3.08
C TRP A 788 5.07 -36.60 3.54
N ASN A 789 4.93 -35.52 2.77
CA ASN A 789 3.95 -34.47 3.08
C ASN A 789 2.51 -35.00 3.13
N CYS A 790 2.15 -35.95 2.26
CA CYS A 790 0.82 -36.55 2.23
C CYS A 790 0.61 -37.70 3.22
N GLN A 791 1.64 -38.18 3.93
CA GLN A 791 1.52 -39.36 4.81
C GLN A 791 1.89 -39.10 6.27
N GLU A 792 2.92 -38.29 6.51
CA GLU A 792 3.55 -38.18 7.83
C GLU A 792 3.72 -36.72 8.31
N SER A 793 3.51 -35.73 7.46
CA SER A 793 3.64 -34.31 7.86
C SER A 793 2.44 -33.78 8.62
N ASP A 794 2.56 -32.55 9.14
CA ASP A 794 1.45 -31.79 9.75
C ASP A 794 0.21 -31.70 8.84
N PHE A 795 0.40 -31.71 7.51
CA PHE A 795 -0.73 -31.80 6.59
C PHE A 795 -1.53 -33.09 6.78
N ALA A 796 -0.85 -34.24 6.77
CA ALA A 796 -1.49 -35.54 6.90
C ALA A 796 -2.07 -35.76 8.30
N ILE A 797 -1.40 -35.24 9.34
CA ILE A 797 -1.78 -35.45 10.73
C ILE A 797 -2.89 -34.47 11.17
N TYR A 798 -2.72 -33.17 10.89
CA TYR A 798 -3.57 -32.11 11.44
C TYR A 798 -4.48 -31.44 10.42
N THR A 799 -4.10 -31.36 9.13
CA THR A 799 -4.95 -30.72 8.10
C THR A 799 -6.02 -31.66 7.56
N ILE A 800 -5.71 -32.95 7.33
CA ILE A 800 -6.73 -33.94 6.98
C ILE A 800 -7.67 -34.11 8.19
N PRO A 801 -8.98 -33.84 8.07
CA PRO A 801 -9.91 -33.92 9.19
C PRO A 801 -9.94 -35.32 9.81
N LEU A 802 -10.06 -35.43 11.13
CA LEU A 802 -10.29 -36.72 11.79
C LEU A 802 -11.64 -37.33 11.40
N GLU A 803 -12.58 -36.50 10.98
CA GLU A 803 -13.93 -36.90 10.59
C GLU A 803 -13.96 -37.95 9.47
N VAL A 804 -12.96 -38.00 8.58
CA VAL A 804 -12.90 -39.00 7.50
C VAL A 804 -12.91 -40.44 8.03
N GLU A 805 -12.42 -40.66 9.26
CA GLU A 805 -12.45 -41.97 9.92
C GLU A 805 -13.88 -42.41 10.29
N ASN A 806 -14.78 -41.44 10.55
CA ASN A 806 -16.20 -41.73 10.76
C ASN A 806 -16.87 -42.23 9.47
N TYR A 807 -16.26 -42.01 8.30
CA TYR A 807 -16.69 -42.57 7.02
C TYR A 807 -15.99 -43.90 6.68
N GLY A 808 -15.16 -44.42 7.60
CA GLY A 808 -14.41 -45.66 7.40
C GLY A 808 -13.17 -45.53 6.52
N VAL A 809 -12.70 -44.30 6.27
CA VAL A 809 -11.48 -44.02 5.49
C VAL A 809 -10.41 -43.47 6.43
N THR A 810 -9.19 -43.99 6.40
CA THR A 810 -8.13 -43.49 7.28
C THR A 810 -7.51 -42.20 6.72
N LYS A 811 -6.91 -41.34 7.56
CA LYS A 811 -6.18 -40.16 7.06
C LYS A 811 -5.06 -40.52 6.08
N LYS A 812 -4.39 -41.67 6.29
CA LYS A 812 -3.33 -42.15 5.38
C LYS A 812 -3.89 -42.53 4.01
N ASP A 813 -5.07 -43.15 3.97
CA ASP A 813 -5.77 -43.47 2.73
C ASP A 813 -6.12 -42.20 1.94
N VAL A 814 -6.68 -41.18 2.61
CA VAL A 814 -6.94 -39.86 2.00
C VAL A 814 -5.64 -39.24 1.47
N GLY A 815 -4.56 -39.33 2.26
CA GLY A 815 -3.24 -38.89 1.85
C GLY A 815 -2.71 -39.58 0.57
N ILE A 816 -2.98 -40.87 0.40
CA ILE A 816 -2.62 -41.61 -0.82
C ILE A 816 -3.44 -41.13 -2.03
N MET A 817 -4.75 -40.91 -1.86
CA MET A 817 -5.61 -40.39 -2.92
C MET A 817 -5.12 -39.01 -3.39
N ILE A 818 -4.85 -38.10 -2.45
CA ILE A 818 -4.30 -36.76 -2.73
C ILE A 818 -2.95 -36.86 -3.44
N PHE A 819 -2.05 -37.74 -2.96
CA PHE A 819 -0.76 -37.96 -3.61
C PHE A 819 -0.90 -38.43 -5.05
N GLU A 820 -1.80 -39.39 -5.30
CA GLU A 820 -2.07 -39.92 -6.63
C GLU A 820 -2.57 -38.84 -7.59
N ASP A 821 -3.50 -37.99 -7.13
CA ASP A 821 -4.04 -36.90 -7.95
C ASP A 821 -3.00 -35.83 -8.27
N ILE A 822 -2.17 -35.41 -7.30
CA ILE A 822 -1.10 -34.43 -7.52
C ILE A 822 -0.07 -34.96 -8.54
N VAL A 823 0.32 -36.23 -8.43
CA VAL A 823 1.29 -36.83 -9.36
C VAL A 823 0.68 -36.94 -10.76
N LYS A 824 -0.56 -37.43 -10.89
CA LYS A 824 -1.24 -37.57 -12.19
C LYS A 824 -1.50 -36.24 -12.89
N SER A 825 -1.65 -35.17 -12.13
CA SER A 825 -1.97 -33.86 -12.68
C SER A 825 -0.75 -33.04 -13.12
N GLY A 826 0.49 -33.52 -12.88
CA GLY A 826 1.70 -32.99 -13.50
C GLY A 826 2.65 -32.20 -12.59
N TYR A 827 2.62 -32.44 -11.27
CA TYR A 827 3.44 -31.73 -10.28
C TYR A 827 4.97 -31.80 -10.49
N GLU A 828 5.47 -32.73 -11.31
CA GLU A 828 6.92 -32.93 -11.50
C GLU A 828 7.69 -31.66 -11.89
N LEU A 829 7.09 -30.78 -12.69
CA LEU A 829 7.69 -29.51 -13.12
C LEU A 829 7.96 -28.54 -11.94
N CYS A 830 7.23 -28.68 -10.84
CA CYS A 830 7.27 -27.75 -9.70
C CYS A 830 8.23 -28.20 -8.59
N ILE A 831 8.80 -29.41 -8.65
CA ILE A 831 9.61 -29.96 -7.54
C ILE A 831 10.80 -29.06 -7.19
N ASN A 832 11.56 -28.63 -8.20
CA ASN A 832 12.74 -27.79 -7.98
C ASN A 832 12.36 -26.37 -7.56
N TYR A 833 11.24 -25.86 -8.09
CA TYR A 833 10.69 -24.57 -7.68
C TYR A 833 10.30 -24.58 -6.20
N ASP A 834 9.52 -25.58 -5.76
CA ASP A 834 9.09 -25.74 -4.37
C ASP A 834 10.30 -25.85 -3.42
N LYS A 835 11.39 -26.53 -3.83
CA LYS A 835 12.65 -26.56 -3.07
C LYS A 835 13.30 -25.17 -2.97
N GLY A 836 13.28 -24.39 -4.05
CA GLY A 836 13.74 -23.00 -4.04
C GLY A 836 12.90 -22.11 -3.12
N ILE A 837 11.57 -22.33 -3.10
CA ILE A 837 10.66 -21.64 -2.18
C ILE A 837 10.99 -21.99 -0.73
N ASP A 838 11.18 -23.27 -0.40
CA ASP A 838 11.56 -23.66 0.96
C ASP A 838 12.94 -23.12 1.37
N TYR A 839 13.90 -23.06 0.44
CA TYR A 839 15.21 -22.43 0.67
C TYR A 839 15.07 -20.95 1.07
N THR A 840 14.31 -20.17 0.28
CA THR A 840 14.22 -18.70 0.41
C THR A 840 13.24 -18.25 1.50
N TYR A 841 12.11 -18.95 1.63
CA TYR A 841 10.98 -18.57 2.48
C TYR A 841 10.74 -19.55 3.64
N GLY A 842 11.59 -20.56 3.79
CA GLY A 842 11.60 -21.47 4.92
C GLY A 842 10.60 -22.63 4.82
N SER A 843 10.71 -23.52 5.80
CA SER A 843 9.91 -24.74 5.93
C SER A 843 9.71 -25.07 7.40
N LEU A 844 8.67 -25.85 7.74
CA LEU A 844 8.35 -26.19 9.13
C LEU A 844 8.21 -24.90 9.97
N ARG A 845 8.90 -24.81 11.12
CA ARG A 845 8.85 -23.66 12.03
C ARG A 845 9.50 -22.38 11.51
N SER A 846 10.25 -22.42 10.40
CA SER A 846 10.85 -21.21 9.79
C SER A 846 10.07 -20.68 8.57
N ARG A 847 8.90 -21.27 8.27
CA ARG A 847 8.09 -20.93 7.11
C ARG A 847 7.52 -19.51 7.21
N ASP A 848 7.73 -18.71 6.18
CA ASP A 848 6.97 -17.49 5.95
C ASP A 848 5.51 -17.85 5.65
N GLU A 849 4.62 -17.50 6.58
CA GLU A 849 3.21 -17.87 6.55
C GLU A 849 2.46 -17.22 5.38
N GLN A 850 2.99 -16.14 4.78
CA GLN A 850 2.38 -15.50 3.61
C GLN A 850 2.72 -16.20 2.29
N VAL A 851 3.65 -17.16 2.30
CA VAL A 851 4.10 -17.89 1.10
C VAL A 851 3.58 -19.31 1.10
N GLU A 852 2.77 -19.66 0.09
CA GLU A 852 2.28 -21.01 -0.12
C GLU A 852 3.02 -21.69 -1.28
N ARG A 853 3.55 -22.89 -1.06
CA ARG A 853 4.19 -23.69 -2.12
C ARG A 853 3.14 -24.19 -3.12
N ILE A 854 3.54 -24.45 -4.37
CA ILE A 854 2.61 -24.99 -5.37
C ILE A 854 2.14 -26.37 -4.92
N GLY A 855 3.04 -27.23 -4.41
CA GLY A 855 2.64 -28.52 -3.86
C GLY A 855 1.60 -28.39 -2.74
N LYS A 856 1.72 -27.38 -1.86
CA LYS A 856 0.80 -27.15 -0.75
C LYS A 856 -0.58 -26.65 -1.22
N LYS A 857 -0.62 -25.77 -2.24
CA LYS A 857 -1.86 -25.35 -2.90
C LYS A 857 -2.64 -26.57 -3.42
N TYR A 858 -1.99 -27.45 -4.18
CA TYR A 858 -2.66 -28.63 -4.73
C TYR A 858 -3.02 -29.69 -3.67
N GLN A 859 -2.23 -29.80 -2.59
CA GLN A 859 -2.64 -30.60 -1.44
C GLN A 859 -3.99 -30.15 -0.85
N LYS A 860 -4.22 -28.84 -0.73
CA LYS A 860 -5.50 -28.30 -0.26
C LYS A 860 -6.63 -28.49 -1.28
N ILE A 861 -6.39 -28.19 -2.56
CA ILE A 861 -7.37 -28.41 -3.65
C ILE A 861 -7.85 -29.87 -3.64
N TYR A 862 -6.93 -30.83 -3.69
CA TYR A 862 -7.32 -32.24 -3.72
C TYR A 862 -7.87 -32.75 -2.40
N LEU A 863 -7.44 -32.22 -1.25
CA LEU A 863 -8.09 -32.52 0.02
C LEU A 863 -9.58 -32.15 -0.03
N TYR A 864 -9.91 -30.94 -0.50
CA TYR A 864 -11.30 -30.48 -0.53
C TYR A 864 -12.15 -31.26 -1.52
N ARG A 865 -11.57 -31.71 -2.64
CA ARG A 865 -12.22 -32.63 -3.60
C ARG A 865 -12.43 -34.02 -3.01
N GLU A 866 -11.42 -34.58 -2.35
CA GLU A 866 -11.51 -35.92 -1.75
C GLU A 866 -12.48 -35.99 -0.59
N LEU A 867 -12.62 -34.92 0.21
CA LEU A 867 -13.69 -34.85 1.20
C LEU A 867 -15.07 -34.97 0.56
N GLY A 868 -15.32 -34.29 -0.58
CA GLY A 868 -16.57 -34.44 -1.33
C GLY A 868 -16.79 -35.85 -1.86
N ASN A 869 -15.73 -36.48 -2.39
CA ASN A 869 -15.78 -37.89 -2.83
C ASN A 869 -16.15 -38.82 -1.67
N ILE A 870 -15.56 -38.60 -0.49
CA ILE A 870 -15.77 -39.43 0.71
C ILE A 870 -17.20 -39.27 1.22
N TYR A 871 -17.66 -38.03 1.40
CA TYR A 871 -18.98 -37.75 1.97
C TYR A 871 -20.13 -38.29 1.12
N ASP A 872 -19.98 -38.29 -0.21
CA ASP A 872 -21.02 -38.79 -1.11
C ASP A 872 -21.03 -40.32 -1.27
N ASN A 873 -19.88 -40.99 -1.09
CA ASN A 873 -19.72 -42.41 -1.46
C ASN A 873 -19.55 -43.36 -0.27
N TYR A 874 -19.24 -42.85 0.92
CA TYR A 874 -18.95 -43.66 2.10
C TYR A 874 -20.00 -43.44 3.17
N LYS A 875 -20.29 -44.49 3.96
CA LYS A 875 -21.33 -44.44 4.98
C LYS A 875 -20.80 -43.80 6.25
N TYR A 876 -21.45 -42.72 6.69
CA TYR A 876 -21.17 -42.11 8.00
C TYR A 876 -21.53 -43.07 9.14
N SER A 877 -20.57 -43.32 10.02
CA SER A 877 -20.63 -44.22 11.16
C SER A 877 -19.74 -43.68 12.30
N PRO A 878 -20.20 -42.65 13.03
CA PRO A 878 -19.39 -41.98 14.04
C PRO A 878 -19.10 -42.88 15.25
N ARG A 879 -17.93 -42.70 15.85
CA ARG A 879 -17.48 -43.47 17.02
C ARG A 879 -18.34 -43.22 18.28
N PHE A 880 -18.92 -42.02 18.39
CA PHE A 880 -19.84 -41.63 19.44
C PHE A 880 -21.18 -41.25 18.81
N ARG A 881 -22.28 -41.87 19.25
CA ARG A 881 -23.63 -41.45 18.85
C ARG A 881 -24.06 -40.33 19.79
N TYR A 882 -24.12 -39.10 19.29
CA TYR A 882 -24.87 -38.07 19.96
C TYR A 882 -26.36 -38.42 19.81
N SER A 883 -27.05 -38.57 20.93
CA SER A 883 -28.51 -38.55 20.93
C SER A 883 -28.90 -37.11 20.72
N ASP A 884 -29.25 -36.72 19.50
CA ASP A 884 -30.26 -35.70 19.20
C ASP A 884 -30.45 -35.55 17.68
N ILE A 885 -31.65 -35.09 17.32
CA ILE A 885 -32.24 -35.05 15.99
C ILE A 885 -31.53 -34.01 15.12
N GLU A 886 -30.63 -34.42 14.22
CA GLU A 886 -30.19 -33.55 13.11
C GLU A 886 -31.26 -33.56 12.02
N LEU A 887 -32.07 -32.48 11.95
CA LEU A 887 -33.09 -32.31 10.90
C LEU A 887 -32.47 -31.92 9.53
N VAL A 888 -31.22 -31.42 9.52
CA VAL A 888 -30.53 -30.87 8.34
C VAL A 888 -29.05 -31.24 8.36
N CYS A 889 -28.51 -31.76 7.24
CA CYS A 889 -27.09 -32.08 7.11
C CYS A 889 -26.22 -30.81 7.21
N PRO A 890 -25.14 -30.81 8.02
CA PRO A 890 -24.27 -29.63 8.18
C PRO A 890 -23.52 -29.25 6.89
N GLU A 891 -22.92 -28.06 6.87
CA GLU A 891 -21.95 -27.66 5.85
C GLU A 891 -20.73 -28.59 5.88
N GLN A 892 -20.20 -28.96 4.71
CA GLN A 892 -19.16 -30.00 4.58
C GLN A 892 -17.73 -29.46 4.74
N GLY A 893 -17.52 -28.18 4.46
CA GLY A 893 -16.22 -27.52 4.40
C GLY A 893 -16.08 -26.34 5.37
N ASN A 894 -17.08 -26.03 6.20
CA ASN A 894 -17.04 -24.84 7.07
C ASN A 894 -15.76 -24.77 7.94
N SER A 895 -15.27 -25.90 8.46
CA SER A 895 -14.03 -26.00 9.25
C SER A 895 -12.75 -25.63 8.50
N LEU A 896 -12.80 -25.51 7.17
CA LEU A 896 -11.66 -25.28 6.27
C LEU A 896 -11.58 -23.84 5.76
N ARG A 897 -12.60 -22.99 6.06
CA ARG A 897 -12.63 -21.58 5.70
C ARG A 897 -11.57 -20.80 6.50
N ASN A 898 -10.76 -20.01 5.79
CA ASN A 898 -9.66 -19.23 6.37
C ASN A 898 -9.81 -17.71 6.15
N ILE A 899 -10.91 -17.27 5.55
CA ILE A 899 -11.19 -15.86 5.30
C ILE A 899 -12.70 -15.63 5.31
N ASP A 900 -13.13 -14.47 5.80
CA ASP A 900 -14.49 -13.96 5.64
C ASP A 900 -14.47 -12.75 4.69
N LEU A 901 -15.25 -12.81 3.61
CA LEU A 901 -15.35 -11.75 2.61
C LEU A 901 -16.55 -10.82 2.87
N THR A 902 -17.39 -11.11 3.87
CA THR A 902 -18.42 -10.17 4.34
C THR A 902 -17.81 -9.03 5.16
N VAL A 903 -16.64 -9.27 5.75
CA VAL A 903 -15.84 -8.27 6.46
C VAL A 903 -14.97 -7.50 5.46
N ILE A 904 -15.52 -6.40 4.95
CA ILE A 904 -14.75 -5.43 4.16
C ILE A 904 -13.78 -4.71 5.11
N PRO A 905 -12.52 -4.43 4.71
CA PRO A 905 -11.61 -3.60 5.50
C PRO A 905 -12.19 -2.21 5.67
N GLN A 906 -12.93 -1.98 6.75
CA GLN A 906 -12.95 -0.67 7.37
C GLN A 906 -11.65 -0.57 8.18
N PHE A 907 -11.03 0.61 8.21
CA PHE A 907 -9.95 0.90 9.14
C PHE A 907 -10.51 0.79 10.56
N ASN A 908 -10.54 -0.42 11.12
CA ASN A 908 -10.92 -0.61 12.49
C ASN A 908 -9.68 -0.40 13.35
N ASN A 909 -9.33 0.87 13.58
CA ASN A 909 -8.31 1.26 14.55
C ASN A 909 -8.76 1.03 16.00
N PHE A 910 -9.92 0.39 16.19
CA PHE A 910 -10.44 0.02 17.48
C PHE A 910 -9.52 -1.00 18.17
N ILE A 911 -8.80 -0.55 19.19
CA ILE A 911 -8.07 -1.42 20.11
C ILE A 911 -8.97 -1.66 21.32
N GLY A 912 -9.43 -2.90 21.47
CA GLY A 912 -10.21 -3.33 22.64
C GLY A 912 -9.53 -3.07 23.98
N THR A 913 -10.31 -3.04 25.06
CA THR A 913 -9.77 -2.81 26.41
C THR A 913 -8.82 -3.94 26.82
N LYS A 914 -7.59 -3.57 27.22
CA LYS A 914 -6.60 -4.50 27.78
C LYS A 914 -6.84 -4.71 29.27
N LEU A 915 -6.64 -5.94 29.76
CA LEU A 915 -6.61 -6.22 31.19
C LEU A 915 -5.35 -5.60 31.82
N VAL A 916 -5.53 -4.57 32.63
CA VAL A 916 -4.45 -3.94 33.41
C VAL A 916 -4.66 -4.29 34.88
N TYR A 917 -3.95 -5.31 35.34
CA TYR A 917 -3.98 -5.71 36.75
C TYR A 917 -2.93 -4.93 37.55
N PRO A 918 -3.29 -4.27 38.68
CA PRO A 918 -2.40 -3.34 39.37
C PRO A 918 -1.42 -4.06 40.31
N PHE A 919 -0.49 -4.84 39.77
CA PHE A 919 0.53 -5.58 40.54
C PHE A 919 1.30 -4.70 41.54
N TYR A 920 1.47 -3.41 41.23
CA TYR A 920 2.13 -2.44 42.12
C TYR A 920 1.51 -2.36 43.52
N ARG A 921 0.22 -2.68 43.70
CA ARG A 921 -0.47 -2.67 45.00
C ARG A 921 -0.04 -3.81 45.92
N TYR A 922 0.46 -4.91 45.34
CA TYR A 922 0.74 -6.17 46.05
C TYR A 922 2.23 -6.53 46.05
N ARG A 923 3.11 -5.59 45.69
CA ARG A 923 4.58 -5.77 45.65
C ARG A 923 5.17 -6.31 46.95
N LYS A 924 4.53 -6.02 48.09
CA LYS A 924 4.97 -6.44 49.43
C LYS A 924 4.39 -7.78 49.88
N TRP A 925 3.47 -8.37 49.11
CA TRP A 925 2.85 -9.64 49.44
C TRP A 925 3.68 -10.77 48.85
N ASP A 926 3.78 -11.89 49.55
CA ASP A 926 4.28 -13.15 48.97
C ASP A 926 3.28 -13.73 47.96
N ASP A 927 3.71 -14.76 47.22
CA ASP A 927 2.93 -15.31 46.11
C ASP A 927 1.64 -15.98 46.58
N THR A 928 1.66 -16.66 47.72
CA THR A 928 0.48 -17.33 48.30
C THR A 928 -0.56 -16.30 48.74
N THR A 929 -0.12 -15.26 49.47
CA THR A 929 -0.99 -14.19 49.94
C THR A 929 -1.63 -13.42 48.77
N TRP A 930 -0.86 -13.23 47.69
CA TRP A 930 -1.40 -12.63 46.46
C TRP A 930 -2.38 -13.57 45.74
N PHE A 931 -2.07 -14.86 45.65
CA PHE A 931 -2.92 -15.85 44.96
C PHE A 931 -4.27 -16.05 45.66
N GLU A 932 -4.31 -16.03 47.00
CA GLU A 932 -5.55 -16.17 47.78
C GLU A 932 -6.46 -14.92 47.72
N ASN A 933 -5.99 -13.83 47.13
CA ASN A 933 -6.75 -12.58 47.03
C ASN A 933 -7.78 -12.62 45.90
N ASN A 934 -9.06 -12.71 46.25
CA ASN A 934 -10.13 -12.66 45.25
C ASN A 934 -10.53 -11.21 44.88
N ASP A 935 -9.66 -10.50 44.16
CA ASP A 935 -9.91 -9.12 43.72
C ASP A 935 -10.15 -8.96 42.21
N VAL A 936 -9.95 -10.03 41.43
CA VAL A 936 -10.03 -10.02 39.96
C VAL A 936 -11.43 -9.65 39.45
N GLU A 937 -12.50 -10.07 40.15
CA GLU A 937 -13.89 -9.80 39.77
C GLU A 937 -14.20 -8.31 39.56
N ARG A 938 -13.50 -7.43 40.30
CA ARG A 938 -13.71 -5.96 40.24
C ARG A 938 -13.32 -5.36 38.89
N TYR A 939 -12.50 -6.06 38.11
CA TYR A 939 -12.00 -5.59 36.83
C TYR A 939 -12.87 -6.06 35.65
N ILE A 940 -13.74 -7.07 35.85
CA ILE A 940 -14.56 -7.70 34.81
C ILE A 940 -15.53 -6.73 34.11
N PRO A 941 -16.34 -5.91 34.82
CA PRO A 941 -17.37 -5.09 34.17
C PRO A 941 -16.82 -4.10 33.12
N ARG A 942 -15.60 -3.59 33.35
CA ARG A 942 -14.92 -2.64 32.44
C ARG A 942 -14.38 -3.29 31.17
N LEU A 943 -14.36 -4.63 31.11
CA LEU A 943 -13.82 -5.41 30.00
C LEU A 943 -14.93 -5.92 29.08
N ILE A 944 -16.18 -5.93 29.55
CA ILE A 944 -17.34 -6.48 28.81
C ILE A 944 -18.00 -5.41 27.93
N GLN A 945 -18.15 -4.17 28.43
CA GLN A 945 -18.83 -3.08 27.72
C GLN A 945 -17.87 -1.91 27.48
N TYR A 946 -17.91 -1.33 26.27
CA TYR A 946 -17.14 -0.13 25.94
C TYR A 946 -17.89 0.80 24.99
N ILE A 947 -17.51 2.08 25.01
CA ILE A 947 -18.03 3.12 24.11
C ILE A 947 -16.89 3.55 23.19
N TYR A 948 -17.10 3.46 21.88
CA TYR A 948 -16.16 3.92 20.86
C TYR A 948 -16.93 4.73 19.81
N GLU A 949 -16.46 5.93 19.50
CA GLU A 949 -17.11 6.88 18.57
C GLU A 949 -18.61 7.17 18.86
N GLY A 950 -19.02 7.03 20.13
CA GLY A 950 -20.41 7.25 20.55
C GLY A 950 -21.30 6.00 20.46
N GLU A 951 -20.80 4.89 19.94
CA GLU A 951 -21.48 3.60 19.87
C GLU A 951 -21.08 2.68 21.02
N GLU A 952 -22.02 1.89 21.54
CA GLU A 952 -21.78 0.88 22.57
C GLU A 952 -21.44 -0.47 21.93
N TYR A 953 -20.40 -1.11 22.45
CA TYR A 953 -19.96 -2.42 22.01
C TYR A 953 -19.78 -3.36 23.20
N TYR A 954 -19.90 -4.66 22.90
CA TYR A 954 -19.82 -5.74 23.89
C TYR A 954 -18.81 -6.80 23.46
N MET A 955 -17.91 -7.20 24.37
CA MET A 955 -16.97 -8.29 24.12
C MET A 955 -17.69 -9.63 24.10
N LEU A 956 -17.81 -10.24 22.91
CA LEU A 956 -18.43 -11.56 22.78
C LEU A 956 -17.50 -12.70 23.22
N GLN A 957 -16.21 -12.57 22.94
CA GLN A 957 -15.18 -13.51 23.37
C GLN A 957 -13.84 -12.78 23.53
N GLY A 958 -13.05 -13.13 24.54
CA GLY A 958 -11.72 -12.53 24.73
C GLY A 958 -10.81 -13.36 25.63
N TYR A 959 -9.51 -13.32 25.33
CA TYR A 959 -8.43 -13.91 26.13
C TYR A 959 -7.53 -12.79 26.59
N LEU A 960 -7.58 -12.48 27.89
CA LEU A 960 -6.93 -11.30 28.44
C LEU A 960 -5.91 -11.74 29.48
N SER A 961 -4.72 -11.16 29.44
CA SER A 961 -3.73 -11.37 30.50
C SER A 961 -2.96 -10.10 30.85
N SER A 962 -2.46 -10.08 32.08
CA SER A 962 -1.61 -9.03 32.63
C SER A 962 -0.49 -9.71 33.42
N LYS A 963 0.77 -9.29 33.19
CA LYS A 963 1.95 -9.90 33.81
C LYS A 963 2.73 -8.87 34.65
N GLU A 964 3.29 -9.30 35.78
CA GLU A 964 4.16 -8.45 36.60
C GLU A 964 5.53 -8.25 35.92
N VAL A 965 5.89 -6.99 35.66
CA VAL A 965 7.15 -6.64 34.98
C VAL A 965 8.32 -6.62 35.97
N GLY A 966 9.43 -7.32 35.65
CA GLY A 966 10.72 -7.16 36.34
C GLY A 966 11.03 -8.14 37.49
N LYS A 967 10.27 -9.24 37.66
CA LYS A 967 10.60 -10.35 38.59
C LYS A 967 11.04 -11.62 37.83
N LYS A 968 11.93 -12.41 38.46
CA LYS A 968 12.40 -13.72 37.94
C LYS A 968 11.32 -14.80 37.91
N GLU A 969 10.40 -14.77 38.87
CA GLU A 969 9.21 -15.62 38.97
C GLU A 969 7.99 -14.73 38.66
N PHE A 970 7.28 -15.02 37.58
CA PHE A 970 6.26 -14.11 37.04
C PHE A 970 4.88 -14.39 37.67
N ARG A 971 4.23 -13.35 38.22
CA ARG A 971 2.80 -13.37 38.54
C ARG A 971 1.99 -12.96 37.31
N GLU A 972 0.97 -13.74 36.96
CA GLU A 972 0.07 -13.49 35.83
C GLU A 972 -1.38 -13.57 36.28
N VAL A 973 -2.18 -12.58 35.90
CA VAL A 973 -3.64 -12.68 35.94
C VAL A 973 -4.10 -12.96 34.52
N TRP A 974 -4.77 -14.09 34.35
CA TRP A 974 -5.37 -14.50 33.09
C TRP A 974 -6.88 -14.59 33.25
N MET A 975 -7.61 -14.15 32.23
CA MET A 975 -9.06 -14.17 32.21
C MET A 975 -9.57 -14.55 30.83
N GLN A 976 -10.62 -15.36 30.81
CA GLN A 976 -11.40 -15.66 29.62
C GLN A 976 -12.81 -15.08 29.75
N VAL A 977 -13.24 -14.32 28.74
CA VAL A 977 -14.62 -13.81 28.63
C VAL A 977 -15.35 -14.60 27.55
N ARG A 978 -16.60 -15.02 27.85
CA ARG A 978 -17.52 -15.63 26.90
C ARG A 978 -18.93 -15.07 27.11
N ALA A 979 -19.48 -14.45 26.07
CA ALA A 979 -20.85 -13.96 26.07
C ALA A 979 -21.75 -14.94 25.31
N TYR A 980 -22.97 -15.10 25.83
CA TYR A 980 -23.98 -15.99 25.25
C TYR A 980 -25.24 -15.18 24.94
N LEU A 981 -25.67 -15.23 23.69
CA LEU A 981 -26.97 -14.69 23.27
C LEU A 981 -28.05 -15.74 23.54
N TYR A 982 -29.14 -15.33 24.18
CA TYR A 982 -30.27 -16.19 24.50
C TYR A 982 -31.58 -15.47 24.20
N PHE A 983 -32.62 -16.22 23.83
CA PHE A 983 -33.95 -15.66 23.67
C PHE A 983 -34.50 -15.21 25.03
N LYS A 984 -35.12 -14.02 25.05
CA LYS A 984 -35.55 -13.36 26.29
C LYS A 984 -36.49 -14.21 27.15
N ASP A 985 -37.31 -15.06 26.52
CA ASP A 985 -38.24 -15.99 27.17
C ASP A 985 -37.54 -17.19 27.85
N LYS A 986 -36.27 -17.46 27.53
CA LYS A 986 -35.47 -18.56 28.10
C LYS A 986 -34.59 -18.16 29.29
N LYS A 987 -34.69 -16.91 29.74
CA LYS A 987 -33.84 -16.37 30.83
C LYS A 987 -33.92 -17.22 32.10
N ASP A 988 -35.13 -17.50 32.58
CA ASP A 988 -35.33 -18.18 33.86
C ASP A 988 -34.90 -19.65 33.82
N ASP A 989 -35.10 -20.31 32.67
CA ASP A 989 -34.63 -21.68 32.44
C ASP A 989 -33.10 -21.74 32.47
N LEU A 990 -32.44 -20.77 31.81
CA LEU A 990 -30.98 -20.67 31.77
C LEU A 990 -30.38 -20.37 33.15
N LEU A 991 -30.95 -19.42 33.90
CA LEU A 991 -30.50 -19.09 35.26
C LEU A 991 -30.65 -20.27 36.22
N LYS A 992 -31.75 -21.03 36.13
CA LYS A 992 -31.93 -22.27 36.91
C LYS A 992 -30.91 -23.33 36.52
N TRP A 993 -30.58 -23.43 35.24
CA TRP A 993 -29.60 -24.40 34.76
C TRP A 993 -28.17 -24.04 35.19
N PHE A 994 -27.83 -22.75 35.30
CA PHE A 994 -26.54 -22.28 35.81
C PHE A 994 -26.35 -22.51 37.31
N ASP A 995 -27.43 -22.64 38.09
CA ASP A 995 -27.33 -22.90 39.53
C ASP A 995 -26.54 -24.19 39.79
N LYS A 996 -25.46 -24.08 40.59
CA LYS A 996 -24.54 -25.17 40.99
C LYS A 996 -23.74 -25.82 39.86
N LYS A 997 -23.58 -25.15 38.72
CA LYS A 997 -22.68 -25.61 37.66
C LYS A 997 -21.24 -25.17 37.91
N ASP A 998 -20.31 -26.09 37.69
CA ASP A 998 -18.87 -25.83 37.74
C ASP A 998 -18.40 -25.44 36.35
N PHE A 999 -18.07 -24.16 36.13
CA PHE A 999 -17.67 -23.62 34.83
C PHE A 999 -16.21 -23.91 34.42
N GLU A 1000 -15.38 -24.53 35.26
CA GLU A 1000 -13.96 -24.77 34.96
C GLU A 1000 -13.75 -25.75 33.78
N GLY A 1001 -14.67 -26.71 33.60
CA GLY A 1001 -14.51 -27.81 32.64
C GLY A 1001 -14.79 -27.51 31.16
N ARG A 1002 -15.02 -26.25 30.75
CA ARG A 1002 -15.33 -25.86 29.35
C ARG A 1002 -16.48 -26.66 28.70
N TRP A 1003 -17.53 -26.97 29.47
CA TRP A 1003 -18.68 -27.78 29.07
C TRP A 1003 -19.85 -26.97 28.50
N MET A 1004 -19.83 -25.64 28.69
CA MET A 1004 -20.71 -24.74 27.97
C MET A 1004 -20.39 -24.80 26.47
N PRO A 1005 -21.39 -24.71 25.57
CA PRO A 1005 -21.13 -24.59 24.15
C PRO A 1005 -20.06 -23.52 23.92
N GLU A 1006 -18.95 -23.90 23.31
CA GLU A 1006 -17.99 -22.93 22.84
C GLU A 1006 -18.60 -22.38 21.55
N GLY A 1007 -18.67 -21.05 21.39
CA GLY A 1007 -18.99 -20.49 20.08
C GLY A 1007 -18.09 -21.15 19.04
N PHE A 1008 -18.59 -21.42 17.83
CA PHE A 1008 -17.76 -21.95 16.75
C PHE A 1008 -16.49 -21.11 16.69
N GLY A 1009 -15.34 -21.73 16.98
CA GLY A 1009 -14.05 -21.06 17.18
C GLY A 1009 -13.43 -20.50 15.91
N GLN A 1010 -14.25 -19.92 15.02
CA GLN A 1010 -13.87 -19.38 13.71
C GLN A 1010 -14.15 -17.87 13.58
N LEU A 1011 -14.68 -17.21 14.62
CA LEU A 1011 -14.66 -15.74 14.72
C LEU A 1011 -13.30 -15.23 15.26
N TYR A 1012 -12.21 -15.93 14.97
CA TYR A 1012 -10.88 -15.35 15.15
C TYR A 1012 -10.65 -14.36 14.00
N GLU A 1013 -10.37 -13.12 14.40
CA GLU A 1013 -9.92 -12.03 13.54
C GLU A 1013 -8.90 -12.51 12.49
N CYS A 1014 -9.16 -12.16 11.23
CA CYS A 1014 -8.17 -12.06 10.16
C CYS A 1014 -8.05 -10.61 9.71
#